data_AF-A0A7R8W9E0-F1
#
_entry.id   AF-A0A7R8W9E0-F1
#
_cell.length_a   1.000
_cell.length_b   1.000
_cell.length_c   1.000
_cell.angle_alpha   90.00
_cell.angle_beta   90.00
_cell.angle_gamma   90.00
#
_symmetry.space_group_name_H-M   'P 1'
#
loop_
_entity.id
_entity.type
_entity.pdbx_description
1 polymer ?
#
loop_
_entity_poly.entity_id
_entity_poly.type
_entity_poly.pdbx_seq_one_letter_code
_entity_poly.pdbx_strand_id
1 'polypeptide(L)'
;MPSPEGFSRLRAENEIKNLRAENEIKNLRAENEKSKICERKTKSKVEEEEDETLDKEDSPRRRVRIRQVTKNRLRNEAGLYSPRAAEASILRPRSQPAPAPLEDNSIDSQTKSDSETKTSARFTRRRLRTSHVDTSEKKDSIYTRRRNSKIRTTSKTSSTSPAKPKKPSHYKIVCYYTNWSQYRPKIGRYEPEDIDPELCTHIIFAFGWIKKGKLSSFETNDESVDGKIGLYEKITSLKDKNPDLKSMGRRARTGINVETDPLSFQGGWSFGTQKFKDMSKSRYTRQIFIFSAIPYLRERDFDGLDLDWEYPKGKTDKENYVLLLKELKEAFDAEGKEAKRPPLLLTAAVPVGPDNVNSGYDVPAVAGYLDFINLMAYDFHGKWERQTGHNAPLFAPSSDSEWRKQLSVSAAAEMWVRKGAPKDKLVIGMPTYGRSFTLANAASYHVNVPTTGGGEAGEYTREAGFLAYYEVCEKLLKGAKYVWDDEMKVPYMVEGSLWVGFDDERAIRNKMQWLKDEGYAGAMVWTLDMDDFRGDICGGGVKYPLIGAMREELRGVPRGGKDVDWASVSSKAEIARPTTLPPPEIISVEELLKSVNLRRKGAEEPKKQALDVPEYDASAPSVICYFTSWSPKRPGRGRFMPESIDPFLCTHLVYAFATLDDDHHLAPADEEADLGDGIRPGMYQRILELREKNPRLKILLAIGGWAFGSKPFKELTGNLYRMNSFVYEALEFLRSYKFDGLDVDWEYPRGQDDKARYVDLIRELRLAFNGEAETSGLPRLILSAAVPASFEAIAAGYDVPEISKYLDLINVMTYDFHGQWERQVGHNAPLFPLEVASSYQKKLTVDYSAREWIKQGAPAEKLMIGIPTYGRSFELVDPAKFDIGAPSSGGGEPGKYTGEAGFLSYYEVCDFLLRDNVTLVWDNEQQVPFAYVGNQWVGFDDERSIKTKMEWLREFKFGGVMVWSVDMDDFTGSCGMGKYPLLKAVHDGLSGYKVDREFTGPFDGPSAYNGKKKDPNEIVCEEQDGHITYHADKLDCTMYYMCEGDRKHHMPCPTKLVFNANENVCDWPERVEDCQHLGEPKESKKR
;
A
#
# COMPACT_ATOMS: atom_id res chain seq x y z
N MET A 1 -13.64 -20.87 55.58
CA MET A 1 -12.63 -19.82 55.90
C MET A 1 -11.29 -20.52 56.09
N PRO A 2 -10.20 -20.11 55.41
CA PRO A 2 -8.84 -20.58 55.70
C PRO A 2 -8.25 -19.87 56.94
N SER A 3 -7.20 -20.43 57.54
CA SER A 3 -6.64 -19.97 58.82
C SER A 3 -5.79 -18.70 58.72
N PRO A 4 -5.61 -17.94 59.83
CA PRO A 4 -4.91 -16.64 59.82
C PRO A 4 -3.43 -16.67 59.39
N GLU A 5 -2.76 -17.81 59.55
CA GLU A 5 -1.30 -17.93 59.28
C GLU A 5 -0.96 -17.83 57.78
N GLY A 6 -1.88 -18.22 56.89
CA GLY A 6 -1.66 -18.13 55.44
C GLY A 6 -1.56 -16.69 54.91
N PHE A 7 -2.27 -15.75 55.54
CA PHE A 7 -2.27 -14.34 55.12
C PHE A 7 -0.97 -13.61 55.47
N SER A 8 -0.31 -13.99 56.56
CA SER A 8 0.98 -13.41 56.96
C SER A 8 2.07 -13.69 55.92
N ARG A 9 2.16 -14.95 55.47
CA ARG A 9 3.21 -15.41 54.55
C ARG A 9 3.09 -14.78 53.15
N LEU A 10 1.86 -14.71 52.63
CA LEU A 10 1.57 -14.04 51.34
C LEU A 10 1.84 -12.53 51.35
N ARG A 11 1.68 -11.87 52.51
CA ARG A 11 1.98 -10.43 52.63
C ARG A 11 3.50 -10.17 52.58
N ALA A 12 4.28 -10.97 53.30
CA ALA A 12 5.73 -10.88 53.31
C ALA A 12 6.35 -11.21 51.93
N GLU A 13 5.82 -12.21 51.22
CA GLU A 13 6.30 -12.56 49.87
C GLU A 13 6.01 -11.46 48.83
N ASN A 14 4.89 -10.73 48.97
CA ASN A 14 4.57 -9.58 48.11
C ASN A 14 5.40 -8.33 48.44
N GLU A 15 5.69 -8.06 49.72
CA GLU A 15 6.62 -6.97 50.09
C GLU A 15 8.04 -7.23 49.56
N ILE A 16 8.53 -8.47 49.64
CA ILE A 16 9.84 -8.85 49.09
C ILE A 16 9.87 -8.74 47.55
N LYS A 17 8.76 -9.06 46.85
CA LYS A 17 8.66 -8.84 45.40
C LYS A 17 8.66 -7.36 45.03
N ASN A 18 7.90 -6.52 45.75
CA ASN A 18 7.87 -5.08 45.49
C ASN A 18 9.24 -4.43 45.74
N LEU A 19 9.93 -4.79 46.84
CA LEU A 19 11.28 -4.31 47.13
C LEU A 19 12.34 -4.77 46.11
N ARG A 20 12.13 -5.90 45.44
CA ARG A 20 12.98 -6.31 44.30
C ARG A 20 12.70 -5.46 43.06
N ALA A 21 11.42 -5.28 42.70
CA ALA A 21 11.03 -4.45 41.56
C ALA A 21 11.48 -2.98 41.71
N GLU A 22 11.38 -2.39 42.90
CA GLU A 22 11.86 -1.02 43.17
C GLU A 22 13.38 -0.88 43.03
N ASN A 23 14.15 -1.90 43.44
CA ASN A 23 15.61 -1.91 43.25
C ASN A 23 15.99 -2.13 41.77
N GLU A 24 15.24 -2.94 41.04
CA GLU A 24 15.43 -3.16 39.60
C GLU A 24 15.16 -1.88 38.81
N ILE A 25 14.09 -1.14 39.14
CA ILE A 25 13.77 0.18 38.58
C ILE A 25 14.85 1.23 38.94
N LYS A 26 15.43 1.19 40.15
CA LYS A 26 16.57 2.05 40.52
C LYS A 26 17.83 1.75 39.71
N ASN A 27 18.14 0.47 39.49
CA ASN A 27 19.29 0.07 38.68
C ASN A 27 19.13 0.49 37.22
N LEU A 28 17.95 0.26 36.62
CA LEU A 28 17.63 0.70 35.26
C LEU A 28 17.72 2.23 35.10
N ARG A 29 17.30 3.01 36.10
CA ARG A 29 17.49 4.48 36.10
C ARG A 29 18.97 4.88 36.15
N ALA A 30 19.78 4.20 36.98
CA ALA A 30 21.21 4.46 37.08
C ALA A 30 22.00 4.05 35.81
N GLU A 31 21.57 3.02 35.09
CA GLU A 31 22.13 2.64 33.80
C GLU A 31 21.76 3.62 32.69
N ASN A 32 20.51 4.09 32.66
CA ASN A 32 20.05 5.09 31.69
C ASN A 32 20.74 6.45 31.92
N GLU A 33 21.02 6.82 33.16
CA GLU A 33 21.81 8.01 33.51
C GLU A 33 23.29 7.88 33.09
N LYS A 34 23.89 6.70 33.25
CA LYS A 34 25.24 6.40 32.70
C LYS A 34 25.26 6.46 31.17
N SER A 35 24.23 5.98 30.49
CA SER A 35 24.13 6.04 29.02
C SER A 35 24.13 7.50 28.53
N LYS A 36 23.30 8.36 29.14
CA LYS A 36 23.25 9.81 28.83
C LYS A 36 24.55 10.56 29.14
N ILE A 37 25.34 10.10 30.13
CA ILE A 37 26.69 10.61 30.39
C ILE A 37 27.68 10.15 29.31
N CYS A 38 27.51 8.95 28.76
CA CYS A 38 28.32 8.43 27.67
C CYS A 38 28.06 9.20 26.37
N GLU A 39 26.80 9.44 26.01
CA GLU A 39 26.39 10.24 24.84
C GLU A 39 26.89 11.69 24.89
N ARG A 40 26.89 12.31 26.09
CA ARG A 40 27.47 13.65 26.27
C ARG A 40 28.99 13.67 26.09
N LYS A 41 29.69 12.59 26.46
CA LYS A 41 31.14 12.44 26.28
C LYS A 41 31.56 12.04 24.86
N THR A 42 30.67 11.43 24.07
CA THR A 42 30.92 11.22 22.64
C THR A 42 30.64 12.48 21.84
N LYS A 43 29.58 13.25 22.13
CA LYS A 43 29.38 14.56 21.50
C LYS A 43 30.51 15.55 21.77
N SER A 44 30.99 15.66 23.01
CA SER A 44 32.12 16.56 23.33
C SER A 44 33.45 16.14 22.70
N LYS A 45 33.59 14.90 22.21
CA LYS A 45 34.81 14.40 21.57
C LYS A 45 34.85 14.59 20.06
N VAL A 46 33.72 14.90 19.43
CA VAL A 46 33.66 15.19 17.98
C VAL A 46 33.93 16.67 17.70
N GLU A 47 33.71 17.56 18.68
CA GLU A 47 34.04 19.00 18.59
C GLU A 47 35.49 19.32 19.01
N GLU A 48 36.27 18.35 19.49
CA GLU A 48 37.69 18.53 19.93
C GLU A 48 38.73 18.03 18.90
N GLU A 49 38.34 17.47 17.75
CA GLU A 49 39.28 16.95 16.72
C GLU A 49 39.49 17.87 15.49
N GLU A 50 38.85 19.05 15.43
CA GLU A 50 39.04 20.03 14.34
C GLU A 50 39.91 21.27 14.69
N ASP A 51 40.35 21.45 15.95
CA ASP A 51 41.04 22.69 16.38
C ASP A 51 42.35 22.46 17.18
N GLU A 52 43.28 21.65 16.64
CA GLU A 52 44.66 21.62 17.16
C GLU A 52 45.76 21.33 16.09
N THR A 53 45.82 22.14 15.03
CA THR A 53 47.11 22.39 14.35
C THR A 53 47.31 23.86 13.99
N LEU A 54 47.97 24.61 14.89
CA LEU A 54 48.97 25.66 14.65
C LEU A 54 49.00 26.65 15.83
N ASP A 55 49.83 26.37 16.83
CA ASP A 55 50.29 27.43 17.74
C ASP A 55 51.79 27.31 18.01
N LYS A 56 52.54 28.37 17.66
CA LYS A 56 53.93 28.58 18.05
C LYS A 56 54.31 30.06 18.06
N GLU A 57 54.39 30.55 19.30
CA GLU A 57 55.40 31.47 19.84
C GLU A 57 55.20 33.00 19.73
N ASP A 58 55.31 33.62 20.92
CA ASP A 58 55.74 34.98 21.26
C ASP A 58 54.82 36.23 21.13
N SER A 59 54.02 36.39 22.19
CA SER A 59 53.83 37.65 22.94
C SER A 59 55.16 38.06 23.64
N PRO A 60 55.43 39.33 24.09
CA PRO A 60 54.45 40.36 24.46
C PRO A 60 54.81 41.85 24.23
N ARG A 61 53.79 42.73 24.33
CA ARG A 61 53.82 43.91 25.23
C ARG A 61 52.45 44.61 25.36
N ARG A 62 51.95 44.71 26.60
CA ARG A 62 50.75 45.50 26.98
C ARG A 62 51.06 47.00 27.05
N ARG A 63 50.12 47.87 26.64
CA ARG A 63 49.68 49.08 27.39
C ARG A 63 48.44 49.78 26.79
N VAL A 64 47.27 49.47 27.34
CA VAL A 64 46.26 50.43 27.89
C VAL A 64 46.26 51.88 27.34
N ARG A 65 45.18 52.35 26.67
CA ARG A 65 44.07 53.20 27.23
C ARG A 65 43.14 53.88 26.18
N ILE A 66 41.82 53.72 26.36
CA ILE A 66 40.70 54.71 26.27
C ILE A 66 40.50 55.61 25.01
N ARG A 67 39.37 55.35 24.32
CA ARG A 67 38.23 56.23 23.93
C ARG A 67 38.42 57.76 23.68
N GLN A 68 37.91 58.17 22.50
CA GLN A 68 36.88 59.22 22.23
C GLN A 68 37.22 60.69 21.87
N VAL A 69 36.75 61.06 20.65
CA VAL A 69 35.80 62.16 20.32
C VAL A 69 36.29 63.53 19.77
N THR A 70 36.13 63.66 18.45
CA THR A 70 35.74 64.82 17.60
C THR A 70 36.48 66.18 17.65
N LYS A 71 36.86 66.68 16.45
CA LYS A 71 36.17 67.79 15.74
C LYS A 71 36.86 68.14 14.41
N ASN A 72 36.09 68.27 13.31
CA ASN A 72 35.68 69.59 12.82
C ASN A 72 34.69 69.55 11.63
N ARG A 73 33.97 70.67 11.45
CA ARG A 73 32.94 70.93 10.43
C ARG A 73 33.53 71.38 9.09
N LEU A 74 32.74 71.21 8.02
CA LEU A 74 32.28 72.20 7.00
C LEU A 74 31.99 71.44 5.67
N ARG A 75 30.89 71.64 4.92
CA ARG A 75 29.63 72.41 5.12
C ARG A 75 28.63 72.06 3.99
N ASN A 76 27.34 71.83 4.30
CA ASN A 76 26.11 72.01 3.45
C ASN A 76 26.03 71.36 2.04
N GLU A 77 24.90 71.07 1.36
CA GLU A 77 23.43 70.92 1.57
C GLU A 77 22.87 70.34 0.24
N ALA A 78 21.74 69.62 0.10
CA ALA A 78 20.71 69.10 1.01
C ALA A 78 20.13 67.76 0.43
N GLY A 79 18.82 67.48 0.54
CA GLY A 79 18.13 66.34 -0.12
C GLY A 79 16.63 66.58 -0.35
N LEU A 80 15.87 65.59 -0.87
CA LEU A 80 14.41 65.33 -0.76
C LEU A 80 13.84 64.46 -1.94
N TYR A 81 12.88 63.57 -1.61
CA TYR A 81 11.75 63.02 -2.42
C TYR A 81 11.92 62.17 -3.72
N SER A 82 11.23 61.02 -3.69
CA SER A 82 10.25 60.44 -4.65
C SER A 82 10.51 60.34 -6.18
N PRO A 83 10.19 59.20 -6.83
CA PRO A 83 10.26 59.06 -8.29
C PRO A 83 8.94 59.42 -9.02
N ARG A 84 9.00 60.27 -10.05
CA ARG A 84 7.98 60.33 -11.11
C ARG A 84 8.52 60.89 -12.44
N ALA A 85 8.26 60.13 -13.51
CA ALA A 85 8.08 60.49 -14.93
C ALA A 85 8.96 61.57 -15.63
N ALA A 86 9.60 61.18 -16.74
CA ALA A 86 9.64 61.95 -17.99
C ALA A 86 10.04 61.05 -19.19
N GLU A 87 9.58 61.39 -20.39
CA GLU A 87 9.69 60.58 -21.62
C GLU A 87 10.79 61.06 -22.61
N ALA A 88 11.20 60.13 -23.48
CA ALA A 88 11.48 60.27 -24.93
C ALA A 88 12.41 61.38 -25.52
N SER A 89 13.41 60.93 -26.30
CA SER A 89 13.56 61.17 -27.76
C SER A 89 14.88 60.53 -28.27
N ILE A 90 14.90 59.52 -29.17
CA ILE A 90 14.53 59.41 -30.61
C ILE A 90 15.59 59.98 -31.58
N LEU A 91 16.09 59.11 -32.48
CA LEU A 91 16.46 59.45 -33.87
C LEU A 91 15.97 58.34 -34.84
N ARG A 92 15.52 58.73 -36.04
CA ARG A 92 14.93 57.87 -37.11
C ARG A 92 15.90 57.67 -38.29
N PRO A 93 15.55 56.90 -39.36
CA PRO A 93 14.80 57.45 -40.53
C PRO A 93 13.59 56.56 -40.97
N ARG A 94 12.40 57.13 -41.28
CA ARG A 94 11.81 57.47 -42.62
C ARG A 94 11.48 56.24 -43.53
N SER A 95 10.34 56.13 -44.22
CA SER A 95 9.18 57.06 -44.45
C SER A 95 7.93 56.33 -45.00
N GLN A 96 6.71 56.84 -44.70
CA GLN A 96 5.40 56.48 -45.33
C GLN A 96 5.02 57.49 -46.45
N PRO A 97 3.83 57.41 -47.11
CA PRO A 97 2.57 57.96 -46.54
C PRO A 97 1.24 57.19 -46.85
N ALA A 98 0.19 57.48 -46.06
CA ALA A 98 -1.24 57.17 -46.33
C ALA A 98 -1.99 58.45 -46.82
N PRO A 99 -3.32 58.45 -47.19
CA PRO A 99 -4.44 58.39 -46.22
C PRO A 99 -5.80 57.77 -46.74
N ALA A 100 -6.87 57.85 -45.92
CA ALA A 100 -8.28 57.44 -46.18
C ALA A 100 -9.19 58.69 -46.46
N PRO A 101 -10.56 58.72 -46.34
CA PRO A 101 -11.66 57.70 -46.37
C PRO A 101 -12.86 58.13 -47.33
N LEU A 102 -14.06 57.49 -47.27
CA LEU A 102 -15.45 58.09 -47.27
C LEU A 102 -16.64 57.22 -47.81
N GLU A 103 -17.81 57.36 -47.15
CA GLU A 103 -19.25 57.39 -47.57
C GLU A 103 -20.00 56.27 -48.38
N ASP A 104 -20.87 55.52 -47.66
CA ASP A 104 -22.36 55.53 -47.63
C ASP A 104 -23.32 55.29 -48.85
N ASN A 105 -24.52 54.78 -48.51
CA ASN A 105 -25.85 54.78 -49.19
C ASN A 105 -26.37 53.60 -50.08
N SER A 106 -27.07 52.66 -49.38
CA SER A 106 -28.55 52.49 -49.45
C SER A 106 -29.27 51.47 -50.39
N ILE A 107 -30.46 51.05 -49.90
CA ILE A 107 -31.66 50.45 -50.57
C ILE A 107 -31.78 48.90 -50.67
N ASP A 108 -32.31 48.32 -49.59
CA ASP A 108 -33.66 47.70 -49.44
C ASP A 108 -34.04 46.30 -50.03
N SER A 109 -35.00 45.68 -49.33
CA SER A 109 -35.96 44.63 -49.68
C SER A 109 -35.67 43.13 -49.37
N GLN A 110 -36.28 42.71 -48.25
CA GLN A 110 -37.27 41.62 -48.12
C GLN A 110 -36.89 40.11 -48.02
N THR A 111 -37.00 39.65 -46.76
CA THR A 111 -37.84 38.54 -46.26
C THR A 111 -37.46 37.06 -46.38
N LYS A 112 -37.56 36.41 -45.20
CA LYS A 112 -38.08 35.04 -44.91
C LYS A 112 -37.27 33.85 -45.43
N SER A 113 -37.29 32.67 -44.81
CA SER A 113 -37.59 32.10 -43.48
C SER A 113 -37.51 30.57 -43.70
N ASP A 114 -37.52 29.76 -42.63
CA ASP A 114 -37.71 28.30 -42.68
C ASP A 114 -36.47 27.52 -43.22
N SER A 115 -35.70 26.80 -42.42
CA SER A 115 -35.98 25.59 -41.60
C SER A 115 -35.81 24.25 -42.36
N GLU A 116 -35.39 23.24 -41.59
CA GLU A 116 -35.57 21.80 -41.82
C GLU A 116 -34.81 21.03 -42.95
N THR A 117 -33.92 20.16 -42.45
CA THR A 117 -33.67 18.75 -42.85
C THR A 117 -33.34 18.31 -44.30
N LYS A 118 -32.15 17.68 -44.39
CA LYS A 118 -31.84 16.40 -45.09
C LYS A 118 -32.50 16.10 -46.45
N THR A 119 -31.71 16.28 -47.50
CA THR A 119 -31.70 15.43 -48.72
C THR A 119 -30.23 15.16 -49.11
N SER A 120 -29.79 14.13 -49.83
CA SER A 120 -30.25 12.79 -50.26
C SER A 120 -29.63 12.51 -51.65
N ALA A 121 -28.67 11.59 -51.73
CA ALA A 121 -28.28 10.88 -52.97
C ALA A 121 -27.57 9.57 -52.57
N ARG A 122 -28.18 8.38 -52.80
CA ARG A 122 -27.97 7.46 -53.94
C ARG A 122 -26.57 6.79 -53.95
N PHE A 123 -26.40 5.48 -54.16
CA PHE A 123 -27.29 4.40 -54.66
C PHE A 123 -26.98 3.04 -53.96
N THR A 124 -27.88 2.05 -54.08
CA THR A 124 -27.73 0.66 -53.55
C THR A 124 -27.47 -0.35 -54.71
N ARG A 125 -27.22 -1.69 -54.59
CA ARG A 125 -27.87 -2.71 -53.71
C ARG A 125 -27.28 -4.16 -53.87
N ARG A 126 -27.22 -4.91 -52.75
CA ARG A 126 -27.54 -6.38 -52.53
C ARG A 126 -26.72 -7.58 -53.11
N ARG A 127 -26.30 -8.47 -52.16
CA ARG A 127 -26.46 -9.97 -52.06
C ARG A 127 -25.65 -10.90 -53.02
N LEU A 128 -25.34 -12.19 -52.74
CA LEU A 128 -25.63 -13.16 -51.63
C LEU A 128 -24.60 -14.35 -51.61
N ARG A 129 -24.27 -14.89 -50.41
CA ARG A 129 -23.94 -16.29 -49.98
C ARG A 129 -23.05 -17.30 -50.78
N THR A 130 -22.36 -18.11 -49.95
CA THR A 130 -22.08 -19.59 -49.99
C THR A 130 -20.77 -20.22 -50.54
N SER A 131 -20.26 -21.17 -49.71
CA SER A 131 -19.53 -22.45 -49.95
C SER A 131 -18.05 -22.53 -50.40
N HIS A 132 -17.24 -23.10 -49.50
CA HIS A 132 -16.25 -24.19 -49.63
C HIS A 132 -15.65 -24.64 -50.99
N VAL A 133 -14.33 -24.93 -50.95
CA VAL A 133 -13.60 -26.12 -51.49
C VAL A 133 -13.73 -26.35 -53.02
N ASP A 134 -12.66 -26.37 -53.84
CA ASP A 134 -11.61 -27.41 -53.81
C ASP A 134 -10.37 -27.13 -54.71
N THR A 135 -9.30 -27.92 -54.48
CA THR A 135 -8.21 -28.45 -55.34
C THR A 135 -7.55 -27.72 -56.55
N SER A 136 -6.19 -27.75 -56.48
CA SER A 136 -5.20 -28.33 -57.43
C SER A 136 -4.62 -27.59 -58.68
N GLU A 137 -3.28 -27.49 -58.62
CA GLU A 137 -2.27 -27.88 -59.63
C GLU A 137 -1.99 -27.11 -60.96
N LYS A 138 -0.78 -26.53 -60.97
CA LYS A 138 0.34 -26.71 -61.93
C LYS A 138 0.16 -26.45 -63.44
N LYS A 139 1.12 -25.67 -63.95
CA LYS A 139 1.94 -25.93 -65.17
C LYS A 139 3.23 -25.08 -65.04
N ASP A 140 4.42 -25.68 -65.07
CA ASP A 140 5.24 -26.04 -66.25
C ASP A 140 5.80 -24.81 -67.00
N SER A 141 7.02 -24.79 -67.57
CA SER A 141 8.25 -25.59 -67.39
C SER A 141 9.39 -24.97 -68.26
N ILE A 142 10.62 -25.53 -68.20
CA ILE A 142 11.71 -25.44 -69.22
C ILE A 142 12.51 -24.11 -69.31
N TYR A 143 13.80 -24.16 -68.95
CA TYR A 143 14.90 -24.18 -69.93
C TYR A 143 16.17 -24.90 -69.41
N THR A 144 16.98 -25.39 -70.35
CA THR A 144 18.05 -26.42 -70.22
C THR A 144 19.47 -25.85 -70.13
N ARG A 145 20.60 -26.58 -69.93
CA ARG A 145 21.00 -27.85 -69.23
C ARG A 145 22.49 -28.15 -69.60
N ARG A 146 23.27 -28.84 -68.72
CA ARG A 146 24.60 -29.50 -68.95
C ARG A 146 25.82 -28.56 -69.08
N ARG A 147 27.06 -28.93 -68.66
CA ARG A 147 27.71 -30.26 -68.52
C ARG A 147 28.83 -30.34 -67.44
N ASN A 148 29.18 -31.56 -67.02
CA ASN A 148 30.06 -31.97 -65.90
C ASN A 148 31.61 -31.85 -66.12
N SER A 149 32.43 -31.90 -65.04
CA SER A 149 33.45 -32.97 -64.83
C SER A 149 34.22 -33.01 -63.46
N LYS A 150 34.06 -34.13 -62.71
CA LYS A 150 35.01 -34.97 -61.89
C LYS A 150 36.26 -34.42 -61.13
N ILE A 151 36.22 -34.54 -59.78
CA ILE A 151 37.04 -35.40 -58.85
C ILE A 151 38.53 -35.76 -59.18
N ARG A 152 39.52 -35.43 -58.29
CA ARG A 152 40.32 -36.36 -57.39
C ARG A 152 41.46 -35.71 -56.54
N THR A 153 41.50 -36.01 -55.23
CA THR A 153 42.64 -36.19 -54.25
C THR A 153 44.05 -35.55 -54.42
N THR A 154 44.61 -34.86 -53.38
CA THR A 154 45.58 -35.40 -52.35
C THR A 154 46.17 -34.35 -51.35
N SER A 155 46.17 -34.69 -50.05
CA SER A 155 47.05 -34.31 -48.89
C SER A 155 48.04 -33.11 -48.86
N LYS A 156 47.97 -32.28 -47.78
CA LYS A 156 48.99 -32.20 -46.67
C LYS A 156 48.67 -31.19 -45.53
N THR A 157 49.06 -31.57 -44.31
CA THR A 157 49.30 -30.84 -43.02
C THR A 157 49.73 -29.34 -43.12
N SER A 158 49.46 -28.40 -42.19
CA SER A 158 49.70 -28.43 -40.71
C SER A 158 49.14 -27.18 -39.93
N SER A 159 49.16 -27.28 -38.58
CA SER A 159 49.31 -26.20 -37.55
C SER A 159 48.23 -25.11 -37.33
N THR A 160 47.45 -25.35 -36.27
CA THR A 160 46.92 -24.45 -35.20
C THR A 160 47.40 -23.00 -35.07
N SER A 161 46.46 -22.08 -34.79
CA SER A 161 46.52 -21.01 -33.76
C SER A 161 45.09 -20.44 -33.49
N PRO A 162 44.80 -19.76 -32.36
CA PRO A 162 43.54 -19.99 -31.64
C PRO A 162 42.33 -19.12 -32.04
N ALA A 163 41.13 -19.64 -31.75
CA ALA A 163 39.88 -18.90 -31.84
C ALA A 163 39.78 -17.78 -30.80
N LYS A 164 39.22 -16.63 -31.20
CA LYS A 164 38.90 -15.49 -30.31
C LYS A 164 37.82 -15.86 -29.28
N PRO A 165 37.79 -15.21 -28.10
CA PRO A 165 36.85 -15.56 -27.03
C PRO A 165 35.39 -15.37 -27.46
N LYS A 166 34.53 -16.31 -27.04
CA LYS A 166 33.07 -16.19 -27.16
C LYS A 166 32.55 -15.09 -26.22
N LYS A 167 31.46 -14.41 -26.61
CA LYS A 167 30.73 -13.50 -25.72
C LYS A 167 30.24 -14.22 -24.46
N PRO A 168 30.14 -13.55 -23.30
CA PRO A 168 29.57 -14.14 -22.08
C PRO A 168 28.11 -14.58 -22.29
N SER A 169 27.71 -15.64 -21.57
CA SER A 169 26.39 -16.24 -21.69
C SER A 169 25.30 -15.45 -20.94
N HIS A 170 24.12 -15.39 -21.54
CA HIS A 170 22.95 -14.63 -21.04
C HIS A 170 22.00 -15.46 -20.17
N TYR A 171 22.21 -16.78 -20.05
CA TYR A 171 21.33 -17.64 -19.27
C TYR A 171 21.46 -17.41 -17.77
N LYS A 172 20.31 -17.39 -17.09
CA LYS A 172 20.21 -17.32 -15.63
C LYS A 172 20.42 -18.69 -14.99
N ILE A 173 20.98 -18.68 -13.78
CA ILE A 173 21.01 -19.79 -12.84
C ILE A 173 20.50 -19.22 -11.52
N VAL A 174 19.30 -19.64 -11.11
CA VAL A 174 18.52 -19.07 -10.00
C VAL A 174 18.42 -20.11 -8.90
N CYS A 175 19.06 -19.86 -7.77
CA CYS A 175 19.29 -20.89 -6.76
C CYS A 175 18.54 -20.59 -5.47
N TYR A 176 17.63 -21.47 -5.06
CA TYR A 176 16.96 -21.34 -3.76
C TYR A 176 17.86 -21.84 -2.62
N TYR A 177 18.05 -21.00 -1.61
CA TYR A 177 18.65 -21.34 -0.32
C TYR A 177 17.54 -21.47 0.72
N THR A 178 17.49 -22.57 1.49
CA THR A 178 16.49 -22.71 2.56
C THR A 178 17.10 -22.46 3.95
N ASN A 179 16.51 -21.58 4.75
CA ASN A 179 17.05 -21.25 6.08
C ASN A 179 17.02 -22.46 7.03
N TRP A 180 16.02 -23.33 6.97
CA TRP A 180 15.96 -24.56 7.78
C TRP A 180 17.04 -25.60 7.45
N SER A 181 17.84 -25.42 6.38
CA SER A 181 18.97 -26.32 6.06
C SER A 181 20.07 -26.30 7.14
N GLN A 182 20.18 -25.21 7.91
CA GLN A 182 21.08 -25.09 9.07
C GLN A 182 20.81 -26.14 10.17
N TYR A 183 19.58 -26.68 10.23
CA TYR A 183 19.14 -27.63 11.26
C TYR A 183 19.28 -29.10 10.87
N ARG A 184 19.67 -29.40 9.62
CA ARG A 184 19.87 -30.78 9.17
C ARG A 184 21.07 -31.42 9.92
N PRO A 185 21.02 -32.72 10.21
CA PRO A 185 22.09 -33.40 10.93
C PRO A 185 23.28 -33.74 10.01
N LYS A 186 24.47 -33.89 10.62
CA LYS A 186 25.68 -34.47 10.00
C LYS A 186 26.01 -33.83 8.64
N ILE A 187 26.10 -34.63 7.57
CA ILE A 187 26.50 -34.18 6.22
C ILE A 187 25.45 -33.33 5.52
N GLY A 188 24.19 -33.36 5.98
CA GLY A 188 23.12 -32.54 5.43
C GLY A 188 23.06 -31.12 5.97
N ARG A 189 23.82 -30.78 7.05
CA ARG A 189 23.88 -29.40 7.57
C ARG A 189 24.49 -28.50 6.51
N TYR A 190 23.81 -27.39 6.22
CA TYR A 190 24.21 -26.44 5.20
C TYR A 190 24.02 -25.01 5.71
N GLU A 191 25.03 -24.17 5.52
CA GLU A 191 25.02 -22.76 5.93
C GLU A 191 25.42 -21.85 4.74
N PRO A 192 25.13 -20.54 4.77
CA PRO A 192 25.46 -19.63 3.67
C PRO A 192 26.94 -19.66 3.26
N GLU A 193 27.83 -19.96 4.21
CA GLU A 193 29.28 -20.12 4.00
C GLU A 193 29.67 -21.28 3.07
N ASP A 194 28.79 -22.27 2.86
CA ASP A 194 29.01 -23.38 1.93
C ASP A 194 28.81 -22.98 0.45
N ILE A 195 28.16 -21.84 0.19
CA ILE A 195 27.83 -21.35 -1.16
C ILE A 195 29.09 -20.85 -1.88
N ASP A 196 29.36 -21.39 -3.07
CA ASP A 196 30.28 -20.78 -4.05
C ASP A 196 29.60 -19.54 -4.67
N PRO A 197 30.10 -18.30 -4.45
CA PRO A 197 29.49 -17.08 -4.97
C PRO A 197 29.38 -17.04 -6.51
N GLU A 198 30.22 -17.79 -7.20
CA GLU A 198 30.23 -17.89 -8.67
C GLU A 198 29.33 -19.01 -9.20
N LEU A 199 28.65 -19.77 -8.32
CA LEU A 199 27.82 -20.92 -8.73
C LEU A 199 26.54 -20.49 -9.45
N CYS A 200 25.91 -19.44 -8.95
CA CYS A 200 24.58 -18.98 -9.34
C CYS A 200 24.62 -17.51 -9.75
N THR A 201 23.70 -17.11 -10.63
CA THR A 201 23.52 -15.69 -10.99
C THR A 201 22.59 -14.97 -10.02
N HIS A 202 21.65 -15.70 -9.43
CA HIS A 202 20.70 -15.19 -8.45
C HIS A 202 20.61 -16.21 -7.31
N ILE A 203 20.58 -15.74 -6.06
CA ILE A 203 20.24 -16.56 -4.89
C ILE A 203 18.92 -16.02 -4.35
N ILE A 204 17.94 -16.91 -4.16
CA ILE A 204 16.66 -16.57 -3.57
C ILE A 204 16.56 -17.20 -2.17
N PHE A 205 16.39 -16.36 -1.15
CA PHE A 205 16.29 -16.78 0.24
C PHE A 205 14.88 -17.27 0.57
N ALA A 206 14.72 -18.58 0.77
CA ALA A 206 13.48 -19.22 1.21
C ALA A 206 13.50 -19.41 2.75
N PHE A 207 12.74 -18.66 3.55
CA PHE A 207 11.79 -17.60 3.18
C PHE A 207 11.76 -16.46 4.21
N GLY A 208 11.22 -15.31 3.82
CA GLY A 208 10.51 -14.38 4.71
C GLY A 208 9.01 -14.72 4.84
N TRP A 209 8.28 -13.94 5.62
CA TRP A 209 6.94 -14.28 6.11
C TRP A 209 5.91 -13.14 5.98
N ILE A 210 4.68 -13.37 6.45
CA ILE A 210 3.64 -12.34 6.58
C ILE A 210 3.15 -12.27 8.02
N LYS A 211 3.36 -11.11 8.65
CA LYS A 211 2.87 -10.81 9.99
C LYS A 211 2.06 -9.52 9.94
N LYS A 212 0.76 -9.61 10.24
CA LYS A 212 -0.20 -8.49 10.13
C LYS A 212 -0.18 -7.79 8.74
N GLY A 213 -0.18 -8.57 7.65
CA GLY A 213 -0.12 -8.08 6.27
C GLY A 213 1.28 -7.66 5.77
N LYS A 214 2.12 -7.14 6.68
CA LYS A 214 3.47 -6.65 6.42
C LYS A 214 4.46 -7.81 6.13
N LEU A 215 5.55 -7.54 5.41
CA LEU A 215 6.70 -8.46 5.28
C LEU A 215 7.44 -8.56 6.62
N SER A 216 7.96 -9.74 6.95
CA SER A 216 8.78 -9.96 8.15
C SER A 216 9.74 -11.13 7.94
N SER A 217 10.68 -11.36 8.85
CA SER A 217 11.45 -12.61 8.85
C SER A 217 10.56 -13.81 9.15
N PHE A 218 11.10 -15.01 8.86
CA PHE A 218 10.53 -16.27 9.31
C PHE A 218 10.95 -16.55 10.75
N GLU A 219 12.24 -16.44 11.04
CA GLU A 219 12.84 -16.65 12.37
C GLU A 219 13.78 -15.51 12.79
N THR A 220 14.20 -15.51 14.06
CA THR A 220 15.00 -14.40 14.64
C THR A 220 16.49 -14.47 14.29
N ASN A 221 16.98 -15.65 13.92
CA ASN A 221 18.34 -15.91 13.45
C ASN A 221 18.52 -15.65 11.95
N ASP A 222 17.44 -15.38 11.20
CA ASP A 222 17.56 -14.78 9.86
C ASP A 222 18.11 -13.34 9.96
N GLU A 223 17.68 -12.60 10.97
CA GLU A 223 18.01 -11.19 11.24
C GLU A 223 19.34 -11.04 12.00
N SER A 224 20.09 -9.97 11.73
CA SER A 224 21.28 -9.61 12.50
C SER A 224 20.88 -8.83 13.76
N VAL A 225 21.24 -9.35 14.93
CA VAL A 225 20.80 -8.82 16.24
C VAL A 225 21.97 -8.87 17.23
N ASP A 226 22.13 -7.82 18.05
CA ASP A 226 23.15 -7.71 19.11
C ASP A 226 24.59 -8.03 18.67
N GLY A 227 24.95 -7.62 17.44
CA GLY A 227 26.27 -7.88 16.84
C GLY A 227 26.49 -9.31 16.35
N LYS A 228 25.47 -10.18 16.43
CA LYS A 228 25.48 -11.51 15.80
C LYS A 228 24.87 -11.41 14.40
N ILE A 229 25.71 -11.69 13.40
CA ILE A 229 25.33 -11.71 11.98
C ILE A 229 24.29 -12.83 11.72
N GLY A 230 23.13 -12.45 11.19
CA GLY A 230 22.04 -13.34 10.80
C GLY A 230 22.21 -13.93 9.38
N LEU A 231 21.32 -14.85 9.00
CA LEU A 231 21.40 -15.51 7.69
C LEU A 231 21.20 -14.56 6.51
N TYR A 232 20.43 -13.48 6.64
CA TYR A 232 20.26 -12.51 5.55
C TYR A 232 21.58 -11.83 5.18
N GLU A 233 22.28 -11.26 6.15
CA GLU A 233 23.56 -10.57 5.95
C GLU A 233 24.66 -11.53 5.43
N LYS A 234 24.67 -12.78 5.92
CA LYS A 234 25.56 -13.83 5.38
C LYS A 234 25.30 -14.15 3.90
N ILE A 235 24.06 -14.09 3.45
CA ILE A 235 23.69 -14.36 2.04
C ILE A 235 23.97 -13.13 1.17
N THR A 236 23.69 -11.91 1.65
CA THR A 236 23.91 -10.69 0.84
C THR A 236 25.38 -10.29 0.74
N SER A 237 26.20 -10.57 1.77
CA SER A 237 27.67 -10.39 1.72
C SER A 237 28.40 -11.34 0.76
N LEU A 238 27.74 -12.35 0.19
CA LEU A 238 28.31 -13.11 -0.95
C LEU A 238 28.58 -12.20 -2.17
N LYS A 239 27.88 -11.05 -2.28
CA LYS A 239 28.11 -10.03 -3.32
C LYS A 239 29.48 -9.36 -3.21
N ASP A 240 30.13 -9.36 -2.05
CA ASP A 240 31.51 -8.86 -1.89
C ASP A 240 32.52 -9.70 -2.68
N LYS A 241 32.19 -10.98 -2.94
CA LYS A 241 32.99 -11.91 -3.74
C LYS A 241 32.56 -11.94 -5.20
N ASN A 242 31.26 -11.76 -5.47
CA ASN A 242 30.69 -11.68 -6.82
C ASN A 242 29.71 -10.49 -6.94
N PRO A 243 30.16 -9.30 -7.39
CA PRO A 243 29.29 -8.12 -7.51
C PRO A 243 28.14 -8.23 -8.52
N ASP A 244 28.23 -9.16 -9.48
CA ASP A 244 27.16 -9.43 -10.45
C ASP A 244 26.03 -10.29 -9.86
N LEU A 245 26.26 -10.95 -8.71
CA LEU A 245 25.28 -11.76 -8.00
C LEU A 245 24.08 -10.90 -7.54
N LYS A 246 22.88 -11.47 -7.62
CA LYS A 246 21.64 -10.85 -7.15
C LYS A 246 21.06 -11.67 -5.99
N SER A 247 20.88 -11.07 -4.83
CA SER A 247 20.19 -11.71 -3.69
C SER A 247 18.72 -11.29 -3.68
N MET A 248 17.79 -12.24 -3.54
CA MET A 248 16.34 -11.97 -3.51
C MET A 248 15.73 -12.47 -2.20
N GLY A 249 14.85 -11.68 -1.58
CA GLY A 249 13.99 -12.17 -0.50
C GLY A 249 12.79 -12.93 -1.07
N ARG A 250 12.47 -14.13 -0.57
CA ARG A 250 11.25 -14.87 -0.97
C ARG A 250 10.12 -14.69 0.03
N ARG A 251 8.87 -14.69 -0.42
CA ARG A 251 7.67 -14.75 0.45
C ARG A 251 7.05 -16.15 0.43
N ALA A 252 6.70 -16.65 1.63
CA ALA A 252 6.33 -18.02 2.01
C ALA A 252 5.28 -18.81 1.17
N ARG A 253 5.25 -20.15 1.37
CA ARG A 253 4.58 -21.23 0.59
C ARG A 253 3.50 -22.02 1.35
N THR A 254 2.46 -22.54 0.67
CA THR A 254 1.22 -23.06 1.32
C THR A 254 0.84 -24.52 0.97
N GLY A 255 0.11 -25.20 1.87
CA GLY A 255 -0.23 -26.63 1.79
C GLY A 255 -1.70 -27.02 2.01
N ILE A 256 -1.99 -28.33 1.87
CA ILE A 256 -3.31 -28.98 2.01
C ILE A 256 -3.32 -29.97 3.20
N ASN A 257 -4.45 -30.04 3.91
CA ASN A 257 -4.72 -30.78 5.14
C ASN A 257 -4.11 -32.20 5.29
N VAL A 258 -3.41 -32.41 6.41
CA VAL A 258 -3.52 -33.62 7.26
C VAL A 258 -3.43 -33.15 8.73
N GLU A 259 -4.28 -33.65 9.61
CA GLU A 259 -4.34 -33.23 11.02
C GLU A 259 -3.36 -33.97 11.94
N THR A 260 -3.06 -33.34 13.08
CA THR A 260 -2.44 -33.92 14.30
C THR A 260 -1.04 -34.55 14.24
N ASP A 261 0.02 -33.76 14.51
CA ASP A 261 1.10 -34.12 15.46
C ASP A 261 1.92 -32.87 15.88
N PRO A 262 2.05 -32.51 17.18
CA PRO A 262 2.85 -31.36 17.63
C PRO A 262 4.39 -31.49 17.52
N LEU A 263 4.95 -32.61 17.05
CA LEU A 263 6.41 -32.87 17.03
C LEU A 263 7.08 -32.80 15.66
N SER A 264 6.37 -32.31 14.65
CA SER A 264 6.85 -32.16 13.27
C SER A 264 7.65 -30.85 13.06
N PHE A 265 8.96 -30.88 13.29
CA PHE A 265 9.90 -29.91 12.68
C PHE A 265 10.07 -30.26 11.19
N GLN A 266 9.19 -29.74 10.32
CA GLN A 266 9.16 -30.05 8.89
C GLN A 266 9.28 -28.80 8.01
N GLY A 267 10.02 -28.92 6.92
CA GLY A 267 10.45 -27.80 6.09
C GLY A 267 9.36 -27.26 5.14
N GLY A 268 9.37 -25.94 4.95
CA GLY A 268 9.03 -25.31 3.67
C GLY A 268 7.61 -25.42 3.10
N TRP A 269 6.59 -25.92 3.82
CA TRP A 269 5.25 -26.17 3.26
C TRP A 269 4.08 -25.54 4.06
N SER A 270 4.37 -24.53 4.89
CA SER A 270 3.63 -24.31 6.15
C SER A 270 2.79 -23.02 6.27
N PHE A 271 2.51 -22.27 5.20
CA PHE A 271 1.99 -20.90 5.30
C PHE A 271 0.45 -20.70 5.23
N GLY A 272 -0.27 -21.55 4.50
CA GLY A 272 -1.70 -21.40 4.14
C GLY A 272 -2.02 -20.31 3.08
N THR A 273 -2.91 -20.59 2.10
CA THR A 273 -3.31 -19.60 1.07
C THR A 273 -3.99 -18.37 1.65
N GLN A 274 -4.58 -18.49 2.84
CA GLN A 274 -5.41 -17.45 3.46
C GLN A 274 -4.66 -16.11 3.63
N LYS A 275 -3.39 -16.13 4.05
CA LYS A 275 -2.62 -14.90 4.27
C LYS A 275 -2.32 -14.14 2.98
N PHE A 276 -2.15 -14.84 1.84
CA PHE A 276 -2.09 -14.18 0.52
C PHE A 276 -3.43 -13.65 0.06
N LYS A 277 -4.52 -14.38 0.34
CA LYS A 277 -5.89 -13.89 0.07
C LYS A 277 -6.15 -12.60 0.83
N ASP A 278 -5.95 -12.59 2.15
CA ASP A 278 -6.19 -11.42 3.01
C ASP A 278 -5.35 -10.22 2.57
N MET A 279 -4.06 -10.45 2.27
CA MET A 279 -3.13 -9.40 1.84
C MET A 279 -3.43 -8.88 0.41
N SER A 280 -3.87 -9.73 -0.52
CA SER A 280 -4.19 -9.30 -1.89
C SER A 280 -5.61 -8.76 -2.07
N LYS A 281 -6.51 -9.04 -1.11
CA LYS A 281 -7.97 -8.78 -1.15
C LYS A 281 -8.38 -7.38 -1.57
N SER A 282 -7.67 -6.35 -1.09
CA SER A 282 -8.01 -4.94 -1.35
C SER A 282 -6.77 -4.14 -1.71
N ARG A 283 -6.95 -2.96 -2.31
CA ARG A 283 -5.82 -2.06 -2.58
C ARG A 283 -5.10 -1.68 -1.29
N TYR A 284 -5.84 -1.33 -0.22
CA TYR A 284 -5.27 -1.04 1.09
C TYR A 284 -4.37 -2.17 1.61
N THR A 285 -4.84 -3.42 1.65
CA THR A 285 -4.04 -4.54 2.18
C THR A 285 -2.81 -4.86 1.32
N ARG A 286 -2.88 -4.61 0.01
CA ARG A 286 -1.72 -4.68 -0.89
C ARG A 286 -0.71 -3.56 -0.64
N GLN A 287 -1.17 -2.31 -0.49
CA GLN A 287 -0.28 -1.18 -0.22
C GLN A 287 0.45 -1.36 1.13
N ILE A 288 -0.22 -1.82 2.20
CA ILE A 288 0.45 -2.19 3.47
C ILE A 288 1.62 -3.15 3.21
N PHE A 289 1.39 -4.19 2.40
CA PHE A 289 2.47 -5.11 2.08
C PHE A 289 3.58 -4.43 1.27
N ILE A 290 3.26 -3.76 0.17
CA ILE A 290 4.24 -3.14 -0.73
C ILE A 290 5.16 -2.17 0.03
N PHE A 291 4.57 -1.28 0.83
CA PHE A 291 5.31 -0.28 1.61
C PHE A 291 6.04 -0.87 2.83
N SER A 292 5.66 -2.06 3.30
CA SER A 292 6.51 -2.83 4.23
C SER A 292 7.63 -3.60 3.52
N ALA A 293 7.47 -3.98 2.25
CA ALA A 293 8.39 -4.85 1.54
C ALA A 293 9.64 -4.10 1.05
N ILE A 294 9.45 -2.89 0.53
CA ILE A 294 10.52 -2.04 0.00
C ILE A 294 11.60 -1.74 1.07
N PRO A 295 11.29 -1.14 2.24
CA PRO A 295 12.29 -0.90 3.27
C PRO A 295 12.88 -2.22 3.78
N TYR A 296 12.07 -3.26 4.02
CA TYR A 296 12.55 -4.56 4.49
C TYR A 296 13.62 -5.16 3.59
N LEU A 297 13.46 -5.05 2.26
CA LEU A 297 14.43 -5.52 1.27
C LEU A 297 15.66 -4.60 1.19
N ARG A 298 15.47 -3.28 1.19
CA ARG A 298 16.56 -2.30 1.08
C ARG A 298 17.48 -2.28 2.31
N GLU A 299 16.92 -2.37 3.52
CA GLU A 299 17.65 -2.47 4.80
C GLU A 299 18.58 -3.69 4.86
N ARG A 300 18.17 -4.80 4.22
CA ARG A 300 18.90 -6.08 4.21
C ARG A 300 19.78 -6.27 2.96
N ASP A 301 19.90 -5.23 2.14
CA ASP A 301 20.56 -5.20 0.83
C ASP A 301 20.14 -6.37 -0.10
N PHE A 302 18.83 -6.63 -0.19
CA PHE A 302 18.26 -7.48 -1.24
C PHE A 302 18.06 -6.70 -2.54
N ASP A 303 18.34 -7.37 -3.66
CA ASP A 303 18.15 -6.86 -5.03
C ASP A 303 16.69 -7.04 -5.53
N GLY A 304 15.81 -7.74 -4.78
CA GLY A 304 14.40 -7.90 -5.17
C GLY A 304 13.59 -8.92 -4.37
N LEU A 305 12.36 -9.18 -4.84
CA LEU A 305 11.33 -10.02 -4.21
C LEU A 305 10.87 -11.17 -5.12
N ASP A 306 10.85 -12.40 -4.59
CA ASP A 306 10.22 -13.57 -5.22
C ASP A 306 8.92 -13.95 -4.48
N LEU A 307 7.80 -14.01 -5.20
CA LEU A 307 6.50 -14.38 -4.64
C LEU A 307 6.14 -15.85 -4.92
N ASP A 308 5.94 -16.63 -3.84
CA ASP A 308 5.60 -18.06 -3.91
C ASP A 308 4.18 -18.37 -3.40
N TRP A 309 3.16 -17.73 -3.99
CA TRP A 309 1.78 -18.06 -3.66
C TRP A 309 1.40 -19.41 -4.29
N GLU A 310 1.42 -20.46 -3.47
CA GLU A 310 0.98 -21.82 -3.84
C GLU A 310 -0.42 -22.15 -3.27
N TYR A 311 -1.53 -22.00 -3.99
CA TYR A 311 -1.73 -21.35 -5.28
C TYR A 311 -2.94 -20.41 -5.23
N PRO A 312 -2.95 -19.30 -5.98
CA PRO A 312 -4.17 -18.52 -6.22
C PRO A 312 -5.21 -19.44 -6.88
N LYS A 313 -6.48 -19.36 -6.45
CA LYS A 313 -7.54 -20.24 -6.96
C LYS A 313 -8.87 -19.51 -7.13
N GLY A 314 -9.41 -19.57 -8.35
CA GLY A 314 -10.66 -18.93 -8.72
C GLY A 314 -10.48 -17.46 -9.12
N LYS A 315 -11.57 -16.86 -9.60
CA LYS A 315 -11.57 -15.54 -10.26
C LYS A 315 -10.95 -14.44 -9.37
N THR A 316 -11.39 -14.34 -8.12
CA THR A 316 -10.95 -13.30 -7.18
C THR A 316 -9.45 -13.34 -6.90
N ASP A 317 -8.89 -14.51 -6.60
CA ASP A 317 -7.46 -14.68 -6.35
C ASP A 317 -6.64 -14.34 -7.59
N LYS A 318 -7.11 -14.78 -8.77
CA LYS A 318 -6.47 -14.53 -10.06
C LYS A 318 -6.40 -13.04 -10.41
N GLU A 319 -7.48 -12.31 -10.20
CA GLU A 319 -7.52 -10.85 -10.40
C GLU A 319 -6.66 -10.11 -9.36
N ASN A 320 -6.76 -10.49 -8.09
CA ASN A 320 -5.99 -9.87 -7.00
C ASN A 320 -4.49 -10.13 -7.09
N TYR A 321 -4.06 -11.30 -7.60
CA TYR A 321 -2.65 -11.59 -7.83
C TYR A 321 -2.05 -10.70 -8.93
N VAL A 322 -2.79 -10.46 -10.03
CA VAL A 322 -2.37 -9.51 -11.07
C VAL A 322 -2.26 -8.08 -10.51
N LEU A 323 -3.24 -7.64 -9.72
CA LEU A 323 -3.20 -6.32 -9.08
C LEU A 323 -2.02 -6.17 -8.12
N LEU A 324 -1.69 -7.22 -7.36
CA LEU A 324 -0.51 -7.25 -6.48
C LEU A 324 0.80 -7.13 -7.27
N LEU A 325 0.97 -7.91 -8.34
CA LEU A 325 2.18 -7.85 -9.17
C LEU A 325 2.34 -6.49 -9.85
N LYS A 326 1.23 -5.93 -10.35
CA LYS A 326 1.19 -4.58 -10.92
C LYS A 326 1.66 -3.54 -9.90
N GLU A 327 1.00 -3.47 -8.75
CA GLU A 327 1.25 -2.44 -7.75
C GLU A 327 2.67 -2.58 -7.12
N LEU A 328 3.19 -3.80 -6.97
CA LEU A 328 4.60 -4.03 -6.61
C LEU A 328 5.57 -3.50 -7.65
N LYS A 329 5.38 -3.83 -8.94
CA LYS A 329 6.30 -3.41 -10.00
C LYS A 329 6.31 -1.89 -10.17
N GLU A 330 5.12 -1.27 -10.16
CA GLU A 330 4.97 0.19 -10.19
C GLU A 330 5.70 0.87 -9.01
N ALA A 331 5.60 0.31 -7.80
CA ALA A 331 6.29 0.85 -6.63
C ALA A 331 7.82 0.63 -6.66
N PHE A 332 8.29 -0.54 -7.11
CA PHE A 332 9.73 -0.85 -7.23
C PHE A 332 10.42 0.02 -8.28
N ASP A 333 9.77 0.26 -9.42
CA ASP A 333 10.31 1.15 -10.46
C ASP A 333 10.28 2.63 -10.02
N ALA A 334 9.27 3.04 -9.25
CA ALA A 334 9.15 4.39 -8.69
C ALA A 334 10.15 4.67 -7.55
N GLU A 335 10.40 3.71 -6.66
CA GLU A 335 11.42 3.81 -5.61
C GLU A 335 12.84 3.81 -6.20
N GLY A 336 13.16 2.92 -7.15
CA GLY A 336 14.48 2.90 -7.77
C GLY A 336 14.83 4.23 -8.43
N LYS A 337 13.85 4.86 -9.09
CA LYS A 337 13.97 6.19 -9.68
C LYS A 337 14.20 7.29 -8.63
N GLU A 338 13.51 7.20 -7.48
CA GLU A 338 13.63 8.15 -6.37
C GLU A 338 15.01 8.06 -5.68
N ALA A 339 15.37 6.85 -5.24
CA ALA A 339 16.64 6.54 -4.59
C ALA A 339 17.85 6.62 -5.54
N LYS A 340 17.62 6.78 -6.85
CA LYS A 340 18.64 6.73 -7.92
C LYS A 340 19.45 5.41 -7.90
N ARG A 341 18.80 4.32 -7.53
CA ARG A 341 19.34 2.95 -7.49
C ARG A 341 18.61 2.07 -8.53
N PRO A 342 19.17 0.91 -8.92
CA PRO A 342 18.42 -0.06 -9.72
C PRO A 342 17.09 -0.42 -9.03
N PRO A 343 15.96 -0.46 -9.77
CA PRO A 343 14.70 -0.98 -9.24
C PRO A 343 14.86 -2.37 -8.65
N LEU A 344 14.11 -2.66 -7.59
CA LEU A 344 14.01 -4.02 -7.06
C LEU A 344 13.44 -4.95 -8.14
N LEU A 345 14.04 -6.13 -8.29
CA LEU A 345 13.51 -7.18 -9.17
C LEU A 345 12.22 -7.76 -8.58
N LEU A 346 11.27 -8.13 -9.44
CA LEU A 346 10.05 -8.82 -9.06
C LEU A 346 9.93 -10.14 -9.82
N THR A 347 9.93 -11.26 -9.09
CA THR A 347 9.81 -12.61 -9.65
C THR A 347 8.71 -13.40 -8.96
N ALA A 348 8.31 -14.51 -9.54
CA ALA A 348 7.41 -15.45 -8.89
C ALA A 348 7.76 -16.88 -9.23
N ALA A 349 7.53 -17.77 -8.27
CA ALA A 349 7.49 -19.21 -8.49
C ALA A 349 6.06 -19.64 -8.85
N VAL A 350 5.95 -20.49 -9.88
CA VAL A 350 4.65 -20.78 -10.52
C VAL A 350 4.45 -22.27 -10.82
N PRO A 351 3.20 -22.78 -10.77
CA PRO A 351 2.91 -24.20 -10.92
C PRO A 351 3.05 -24.72 -12.35
N VAL A 352 3.31 -26.02 -12.43
CA VAL A 352 3.23 -26.81 -13.67
C VAL A 352 1.87 -27.47 -13.91
N GLY A 353 1.07 -27.68 -12.85
CA GLY A 353 -0.25 -28.30 -12.94
C GLY A 353 -1.25 -27.48 -13.77
N PRO A 354 -1.83 -28.01 -14.88
CA PRO A 354 -2.72 -27.25 -15.76
C PRO A 354 -3.91 -26.60 -15.06
N ASP A 355 -4.52 -27.29 -14.09
CA ASP A 355 -5.67 -26.78 -13.35
C ASP A 355 -5.33 -25.58 -12.45
N ASN A 356 -4.15 -25.60 -11.82
CA ASN A 356 -3.65 -24.47 -11.03
C ASN A 356 -3.40 -23.25 -11.92
N VAL A 357 -2.76 -23.44 -13.09
CA VAL A 357 -2.50 -22.35 -14.05
C VAL A 357 -3.80 -21.79 -14.62
N ASN A 358 -4.75 -22.66 -15.00
CA ASN A 358 -6.06 -22.24 -15.50
C ASN A 358 -6.84 -21.41 -14.46
N SER A 359 -6.91 -21.91 -13.22
CA SER A 359 -7.72 -21.33 -12.15
C SER A 359 -7.12 -20.06 -11.55
N GLY A 360 -5.79 -20.02 -11.38
CA GLY A 360 -5.12 -18.99 -10.58
C GLY A 360 -4.36 -17.91 -11.35
N TYR A 361 -3.98 -18.15 -12.60
CA TYR A 361 -2.99 -17.30 -13.28
C TYR A 361 -3.52 -16.69 -14.57
N ASP A 362 -3.45 -15.35 -14.66
CA ASP A 362 -3.59 -14.61 -15.90
C ASP A 362 -2.19 -14.42 -16.52
N VAL A 363 -1.74 -15.44 -17.23
CA VAL A 363 -0.33 -15.59 -17.65
C VAL A 363 0.22 -14.37 -18.42
N PRO A 364 -0.49 -13.75 -19.38
CA PRO A 364 0.01 -12.55 -20.05
C PRO A 364 0.19 -11.36 -19.10
N ALA A 365 -0.75 -11.12 -18.18
CA ALA A 365 -0.67 -10.02 -17.23
C ALA A 365 0.44 -10.26 -16.18
N VAL A 366 0.52 -11.48 -15.64
CA VAL A 366 1.59 -11.92 -14.73
C VAL A 366 2.96 -11.76 -15.39
N ALA A 367 3.13 -12.24 -16.62
CA ALA A 367 4.39 -12.11 -17.36
C ALA A 367 4.73 -10.66 -17.78
N GLY A 368 3.75 -9.76 -17.80
CA GLY A 368 3.95 -8.34 -18.04
C GLY A 368 4.74 -7.66 -16.91
N TYR A 369 4.41 -7.96 -15.65
CA TYR A 369 4.97 -7.28 -14.47
C TYR A 369 6.21 -7.96 -13.87
N LEU A 370 6.38 -9.28 -14.06
CA LEU A 370 7.54 -10.01 -13.54
C LEU A 370 8.78 -9.82 -14.43
N ASP A 371 9.96 -9.68 -13.83
CA ASP A 371 11.25 -9.67 -14.55
C ASP A 371 11.58 -11.07 -15.12
N PHE A 372 11.30 -12.12 -14.34
CA PHE A 372 11.30 -13.52 -14.81
C PHE A 372 10.40 -14.41 -13.94
N ILE A 373 10.11 -15.61 -14.46
CA ILE A 373 9.13 -16.56 -13.94
C ILE A 373 9.86 -17.87 -13.62
N ASN A 374 9.87 -18.27 -12.35
CA ASN A 374 10.47 -19.50 -11.85
C ASN A 374 9.45 -20.66 -11.98
N LEU A 375 9.50 -21.40 -13.09
CA LEU A 375 8.60 -22.53 -13.31
C LEU A 375 9.00 -23.71 -12.44
N MET A 376 8.15 -24.13 -11.51
CA MET A 376 8.43 -25.23 -10.57
C MET A 376 8.28 -26.60 -11.24
N ALA A 377 9.22 -26.92 -12.14
CA ALA A 377 9.20 -28.11 -12.99
C ALA A 377 9.72 -29.38 -12.28
N TYR A 378 9.13 -29.63 -11.12
CA TYR A 378 9.33 -30.76 -10.22
C TYR A 378 8.02 -30.99 -9.44
N ASP A 379 7.97 -32.00 -8.56
CA ASP A 379 6.73 -32.43 -7.88
C ASP A 379 5.58 -32.76 -8.86
N PHE A 380 5.91 -33.23 -10.08
CA PHE A 380 4.90 -33.72 -11.04
C PHE A 380 4.21 -34.99 -10.51
N HIS A 381 4.98 -35.86 -9.88
CA HIS A 381 4.53 -37.11 -9.27
C HIS A 381 5.20 -37.33 -7.91
N GLY A 382 4.50 -38.03 -7.01
CA GLY A 382 4.96 -38.31 -5.65
C GLY A 382 3.96 -39.11 -4.84
N LYS A 383 4.21 -39.28 -3.54
CA LYS A 383 3.45 -40.17 -2.62
C LYS A 383 1.93 -39.98 -2.54
N TRP A 384 1.39 -38.90 -3.11
CA TRP A 384 -0.05 -38.66 -3.26
C TRP A 384 -0.69 -39.54 -4.36
N GLU A 385 0.11 -40.18 -5.21
CA GLU A 385 -0.32 -41.12 -6.24
C GLU A 385 -0.18 -42.59 -5.79
N ARG A 386 -1.01 -43.47 -6.36
CA ARG A 386 -1.01 -44.93 -6.10
C ARG A 386 -0.11 -45.73 -7.03
N GLN A 387 0.71 -45.05 -7.83
CA GLN A 387 1.68 -45.66 -8.74
C GLN A 387 2.95 -44.81 -8.79
N THR A 388 4.08 -45.42 -9.16
CA THR A 388 5.34 -44.68 -9.34
C THR A 388 5.22 -43.67 -10.47
N GLY A 389 5.79 -42.49 -10.26
CA GLY A 389 5.95 -41.46 -11.28
C GLY A 389 7.21 -40.67 -10.98
N HIS A 390 7.86 -40.14 -12.00
CA HIS A 390 9.12 -39.42 -11.83
C HIS A 390 8.90 -38.01 -11.24
N ASN A 391 9.83 -37.53 -10.40
CA ASN A 391 9.72 -36.19 -9.78
C ASN A 391 9.66 -35.07 -10.83
N ALA A 392 10.59 -35.09 -11.80
CA ALA A 392 10.75 -34.07 -12.83
C ALA A 392 11.11 -34.67 -14.21
N PRO A 393 10.23 -35.46 -14.86
CA PRO A 393 10.53 -36.06 -16.16
C PRO A 393 10.62 -34.97 -17.24
N LEU A 394 11.65 -35.01 -18.11
CA LEU A 394 11.79 -34.01 -19.18
C LEU A 394 10.66 -34.13 -20.19
N PHE A 395 10.38 -35.36 -20.62
CA PHE A 395 9.22 -35.74 -21.44
C PHE A 395 8.38 -36.78 -20.69
N ALA A 396 7.08 -36.86 -20.98
CA ALA A 396 6.23 -37.91 -20.42
C ALA A 396 6.48 -39.26 -21.11
N PRO A 397 6.41 -40.39 -20.37
CA PRO A 397 6.56 -41.72 -20.94
C PRO A 397 5.36 -42.10 -21.82
N SER A 398 5.58 -43.01 -22.78
CA SER A 398 4.55 -43.53 -23.69
C SER A 398 3.42 -44.28 -22.96
N SER A 399 3.68 -44.78 -21.75
CA SER A 399 2.72 -45.48 -20.89
C SER A 399 1.74 -44.57 -20.14
N ASP A 400 1.97 -43.25 -20.13
CA ASP A 400 1.06 -42.31 -19.49
C ASP A 400 -0.25 -42.14 -20.26
N SER A 401 -1.33 -41.85 -19.52
CA SER A 401 -2.58 -41.38 -20.11
C SER A 401 -2.43 -39.98 -20.71
N GLU A 402 -3.25 -39.60 -21.69
CA GLU A 402 -3.20 -38.28 -22.33
C GLU A 402 -3.36 -37.09 -21.36
N TRP A 403 -3.97 -37.31 -20.19
CA TRP A 403 -3.98 -36.32 -19.10
C TRP A 403 -2.62 -36.28 -18.38
N ARG A 404 -2.09 -37.45 -18.00
CA ARG A 404 -0.83 -37.58 -17.25
C ARG A 404 0.38 -37.11 -18.08
N LYS A 405 0.34 -37.24 -19.42
CA LYS A 405 1.35 -36.69 -20.35
C LYS A 405 1.58 -35.17 -20.23
N GLN A 406 0.64 -34.43 -19.65
CA GLN A 406 0.78 -32.99 -19.38
C GLN A 406 1.76 -32.71 -18.23
N LEU A 407 2.12 -33.73 -17.44
CA LEU A 407 2.97 -33.66 -16.25
C LEU A 407 4.44 -33.95 -16.59
N SER A 408 5.02 -33.15 -17.48
CA SER A 408 6.46 -33.16 -17.79
C SER A 408 7.01 -31.75 -17.97
N VAL A 409 8.33 -31.60 -17.79
CA VAL A 409 9.02 -30.29 -17.91
C VAL A 409 8.71 -29.64 -19.26
N SER A 410 8.77 -30.40 -20.36
CA SER A 410 8.48 -29.89 -21.69
C SER A 410 7.04 -29.46 -21.86
N ALA A 411 6.07 -30.28 -21.43
CA ALA A 411 4.64 -29.99 -21.59
C ALA A 411 4.21 -28.79 -20.74
N ALA A 412 4.76 -28.65 -19.53
CA ALA A 412 4.47 -27.53 -18.64
C ALA A 412 5.06 -26.22 -19.17
N ALA A 413 6.32 -26.22 -19.62
CA ALA A 413 6.94 -25.03 -20.22
C ALA A 413 6.20 -24.59 -21.50
N GLU A 414 5.85 -25.54 -22.38
CA GLU A 414 5.05 -25.25 -23.57
C GLU A 414 3.64 -24.73 -23.22
N MET A 415 3.01 -25.25 -22.17
CA MET A 415 1.72 -24.72 -21.67
C MET A 415 1.83 -23.24 -21.27
N TRP A 416 2.88 -22.86 -20.52
CA TRP A 416 3.08 -21.45 -20.14
C TRP A 416 3.31 -20.56 -21.37
N VAL A 417 4.11 -21.01 -22.34
CA VAL A 417 4.32 -20.29 -23.62
C VAL A 417 3.01 -20.15 -24.41
N ARG A 418 2.23 -21.23 -24.57
CA ARG A 418 0.91 -21.21 -25.25
C ARG A 418 -0.11 -20.30 -24.55
N LYS A 419 0.07 -20.04 -23.25
CA LYS A 419 -0.74 -19.09 -22.47
C LYS A 419 -0.22 -17.65 -22.49
N GLY A 420 0.90 -17.38 -23.17
CA GLY A 420 1.42 -16.03 -23.39
C GLY A 420 2.66 -15.65 -22.57
N ALA A 421 3.29 -16.58 -21.85
CA ALA A 421 4.57 -16.30 -21.20
C ALA A 421 5.72 -16.22 -22.21
N PRO A 422 6.54 -15.16 -22.22
CA PRO A 422 7.73 -15.09 -23.06
C PRO A 422 8.77 -16.15 -22.65
N LYS A 423 9.35 -16.85 -23.62
CA LYS A 423 10.38 -17.88 -23.35
C LYS A 423 11.61 -17.32 -22.64
N ASP A 424 12.01 -16.09 -22.99
CA ASP A 424 13.11 -15.32 -22.40
C ASP A 424 12.85 -14.83 -20.97
N LYS A 425 11.61 -15.00 -20.45
CA LYS A 425 11.26 -14.83 -19.02
C LYS A 425 11.09 -16.15 -18.26
N LEU A 426 10.91 -17.30 -18.93
CA LEU A 426 10.71 -18.59 -18.25
C LEU A 426 12.03 -19.22 -17.82
N VAL A 427 12.24 -19.33 -16.51
CA VAL A 427 13.36 -20.01 -15.87
C VAL A 427 12.87 -21.38 -15.38
N ILE A 428 13.50 -22.46 -15.84
CA ILE A 428 12.96 -23.82 -15.67
C ILE A 428 13.55 -24.49 -14.42
N GLY A 429 12.68 -24.94 -13.51
CA GLY A 429 13.04 -25.60 -12.26
C GLY A 429 13.73 -26.97 -12.46
N MET A 430 14.73 -27.21 -11.63
CA MET A 430 15.56 -28.41 -11.57
C MET A 430 15.62 -28.86 -10.10
N PRO A 431 15.12 -30.04 -9.74
CA PRO A 431 15.19 -30.53 -8.37
C PRO A 431 16.58 -31.14 -8.09
N THR A 432 17.18 -30.80 -6.95
CA THR A 432 18.33 -31.53 -6.38
C THR A 432 17.86 -32.59 -5.38
N TYR A 433 16.69 -33.18 -5.64
CA TYR A 433 16.02 -34.16 -4.79
C TYR A 433 15.19 -35.14 -5.63
N GLY A 434 14.88 -36.30 -5.05
CA GLY A 434 13.98 -37.29 -5.61
C GLY A 434 12.68 -37.43 -4.81
N ARG A 435 11.59 -37.77 -5.50
CA ARG A 435 10.34 -38.22 -4.87
C ARG A 435 10.36 -39.75 -4.78
N SER A 436 10.06 -40.28 -3.59
CA SER A 436 10.19 -41.71 -3.29
C SER A 436 8.85 -42.39 -3.02
N PHE A 437 8.79 -43.68 -3.34
CA PHE A 437 7.62 -44.54 -3.18
C PHE A 437 8.03 -45.88 -2.56
N THR A 438 7.09 -46.51 -1.87
CA THR A 438 7.17 -47.92 -1.51
C THR A 438 6.38 -48.74 -2.54
N LEU A 439 7.06 -49.63 -3.26
CA LEU A 439 6.48 -50.50 -4.27
C LEU A 439 5.55 -51.55 -3.64
N ALA A 440 4.38 -51.79 -4.24
CA ALA A 440 3.50 -52.87 -3.82
C ALA A 440 4.08 -54.27 -4.12
N ASN A 441 5.00 -54.36 -5.09
CA ASN A 441 5.75 -55.57 -5.42
C ASN A 441 7.16 -55.18 -5.88
N ALA A 442 8.20 -55.54 -5.12
CA ALA A 442 9.60 -55.25 -5.45
C ALA A 442 10.07 -55.85 -6.80
N ALA A 443 9.41 -56.90 -7.31
CA ALA A 443 9.71 -57.44 -8.64
C ALA A 443 9.19 -56.56 -9.79
N SER A 444 8.28 -55.62 -9.52
CA SER A 444 7.71 -54.67 -10.48
C SER A 444 8.14 -53.26 -10.11
N TYR A 445 9.24 -52.80 -10.70
CA TYR A 445 9.95 -51.58 -10.31
C TYR A 445 10.09 -50.54 -11.44
N HIS A 446 9.28 -50.66 -12.50
CA HIS A 446 9.23 -49.68 -13.58
C HIS A 446 8.44 -48.42 -13.18
N VAL A 447 8.35 -47.45 -14.08
CA VAL A 447 7.44 -46.31 -13.94
C VAL A 447 5.98 -46.79 -14.09
N ASN A 448 5.04 -46.10 -13.46
CA ASN A 448 3.60 -46.42 -13.44
C ASN A 448 3.27 -47.81 -12.85
N VAL A 449 4.08 -48.35 -11.95
CA VAL A 449 3.77 -49.59 -11.19
C VAL A 449 3.10 -49.26 -9.84
N PRO A 450 2.22 -50.12 -9.30
CA PRO A 450 1.48 -49.83 -8.06
C PRO A 450 2.36 -49.64 -6.82
N THR A 451 1.94 -48.72 -5.95
CA THR A 451 2.64 -48.34 -4.71
C THR A 451 1.72 -48.47 -3.49
N THR A 452 2.32 -48.66 -2.30
CA THR A 452 1.61 -48.68 -1.01
C THR A 452 1.67 -47.34 -0.28
N GLY A 453 2.54 -46.42 -0.72
CA GLY A 453 2.71 -45.08 -0.16
C GLY A 453 4.04 -44.45 -0.58
N GLY A 454 4.47 -43.43 0.17
CA GLY A 454 5.81 -42.86 0.04
C GLY A 454 6.90 -43.84 0.44
N GLY A 455 8.13 -43.59 -0.04
CA GLY A 455 9.32 -44.30 0.45
C GLY A 455 9.67 -43.89 1.88
N GLU A 456 10.52 -44.68 2.54
CA GLU A 456 11.04 -44.34 3.86
C GLU A 456 11.78 -42.99 3.85
N ALA A 457 11.77 -42.30 5.00
CA ALA A 457 12.40 -41.00 5.15
C ALA A 457 13.94 -41.09 5.14
N GLY A 458 14.60 -40.11 4.52
CA GLY A 458 16.06 -39.98 4.56
C GLY A 458 16.60 -39.65 5.96
N GLU A 459 17.85 -40.02 6.25
CA GLU A 459 18.48 -39.76 7.56
C GLU A 459 18.56 -38.25 7.87
N TYR A 460 18.77 -37.44 6.82
CA TYR A 460 19.08 -36.02 6.92
C TYR A 460 17.89 -35.15 6.55
N THR A 461 17.14 -35.50 5.50
CA THR A 461 15.91 -34.78 5.08
C THR A 461 14.69 -35.13 5.93
N ARG A 462 14.61 -36.36 6.45
CA ARG A 462 13.61 -36.82 7.44
C ARG A 462 12.14 -36.70 7.01
N GLU A 463 11.87 -36.63 5.71
CA GLU A 463 10.51 -36.67 5.14
C GLU A 463 10.27 -37.97 4.38
N ALA A 464 9.24 -38.74 4.75
CA ALA A 464 8.83 -39.93 3.99
C ALA A 464 8.28 -39.53 2.61
N GLY A 465 8.72 -40.19 1.55
CA GLY A 465 8.40 -39.85 0.16
C GLY A 465 9.32 -38.83 -0.50
N PHE A 466 10.44 -38.48 0.13
CA PHE A 466 11.40 -37.47 -0.32
C PHE A 466 12.83 -37.87 0.06
N LEU A 467 13.82 -37.60 -0.80
CA LEU A 467 15.25 -37.75 -0.51
C LEU A 467 16.06 -36.66 -1.23
N ALA A 468 17.07 -36.08 -0.58
CA ALA A 468 18.03 -35.19 -1.24
C ALA A 468 18.93 -35.96 -2.24
N TYR A 469 19.54 -35.27 -3.21
CA TYR A 469 20.44 -35.93 -4.18
C TYR A 469 21.57 -36.70 -3.48
N TYR A 470 22.16 -36.12 -2.43
CA TYR A 470 23.21 -36.79 -1.67
C TYR A 470 22.72 -38.06 -0.93
N GLU A 471 21.44 -38.15 -0.54
CA GLU A 471 20.84 -39.38 0.04
C GLU A 471 20.60 -40.46 -1.01
N VAL A 472 20.28 -40.05 -2.25
CA VAL A 472 20.20 -40.95 -3.40
C VAL A 472 21.59 -41.49 -3.76
N CYS A 473 22.61 -40.63 -3.78
CA CYS A 473 24.00 -41.01 -3.99
C CYS A 473 24.49 -42.06 -2.98
N GLU A 474 24.23 -41.87 -1.69
CA GLU A 474 24.60 -42.86 -0.67
C GLU A 474 24.00 -44.24 -0.95
N LYS A 475 22.73 -44.31 -1.36
CA LYS A 475 22.04 -45.57 -1.65
C LYS A 475 22.60 -46.23 -2.92
N LEU A 476 22.87 -45.47 -3.97
CA LEU A 476 23.52 -45.97 -5.19
C LEU A 476 24.92 -46.52 -4.92
N LEU A 477 25.72 -45.85 -4.08
CA LEU A 477 27.04 -46.34 -3.65
C LEU A 477 26.97 -47.59 -2.74
N LYS A 478 25.87 -47.76 -2.00
CA LYS A 478 25.59 -48.94 -1.17
C LYS A 478 24.96 -50.11 -1.96
N GLY A 479 24.79 -49.97 -3.29
CA GLY A 479 24.34 -51.05 -4.19
C GLY A 479 22.88 -50.96 -4.64
N ALA A 480 22.19 -49.84 -4.43
CA ALA A 480 20.88 -49.61 -5.06
C ALA A 480 21.00 -49.63 -6.59
N LYS A 481 20.00 -50.21 -7.25
CA LYS A 481 19.98 -50.36 -8.71
C LYS A 481 19.64 -49.04 -9.38
N TYR A 482 20.55 -48.52 -10.21
CA TYR A 482 20.27 -47.42 -11.12
C TYR A 482 19.53 -47.90 -12.38
N VAL A 483 18.56 -47.12 -12.85
CA VAL A 483 17.91 -47.31 -14.16
C VAL A 483 17.80 -45.96 -14.86
N TRP A 484 18.13 -45.91 -16.15
CA TRP A 484 17.90 -44.75 -17.01
C TRP A 484 16.64 -44.96 -17.85
N ASP A 485 15.70 -44.03 -17.81
CA ASP A 485 14.57 -43.99 -18.73
C ASP A 485 14.89 -43.10 -19.93
N ASP A 486 14.93 -43.69 -21.13
CA ASP A 486 15.29 -42.97 -22.35
C ASP A 486 14.10 -42.31 -23.07
N GLU A 487 12.86 -42.54 -22.64
CA GLU A 487 11.72 -41.72 -23.09
C GLU A 487 11.68 -40.43 -22.27
N MET A 488 11.72 -40.54 -20.94
CA MET A 488 11.62 -39.40 -20.02
C MET A 488 12.94 -38.60 -19.88
N LYS A 489 14.07 -39.17 -20.33
CA LYS A 489 15.44 -38.63 -20.21
C LYS A 489 15.90 -38.33 -18.78
N VAL A 490 15.55 -39.21 -17.85
CA VAL A 490 15.83 -39.08 -16.40
C VAL A 490 16.09 -40.47 -15.77
N PRO A 491 16.83 -40.55 -14.65
CA PRO A 491 17.06 -41.79 -13.93
C PRO A 491 15.97 -42.09 -12.88
N TYR A 492 15.94 -43.33 -12.42
CA TYR A 492 15.35 -43.70 -11.14
C TYR A 492 16.18 -44.80 -10.48
N MET A 493 16.10 -44.90 -9.14
CA MET A 493 16.78 -45.96 -8.40
C MET A 493 15.81 -46.90 -7.68
N VAL A 494 16.26 -48.12 -7.42
CA VAL A 494 15.49 -49.18 -6.75
C VAL A 494 16.34 -49.90 -5.71
N GLU A 495 15.84 -49.97 -4.48
CA GLU A 495 16.48 -50.67 -3.36
C GLU A 495 15.43 -51.48 -2.60
N GLY A 496 15.32 -52.78 -2.89
CA GLY A 496 14.23 -53.61 -2.36
C GLY A 496 12.86 -53.12 -2.85
N SER A 497 12.01 -52.67 -1.93
CA SER A 497 10.73 -52.02 -2.25
C SER A 497 10.81 -50.50 -2.38
N LEU A 498 11.93 -49.86 -2.06
CA LEU A 498 12.11 -48.42 -2.23
C LEU A 498 12.34 -48.10 -3.71
N TRP A 499 11.56 -47.17 -4.25
CA TRP A 499 11.71 -46.61 -5.60
C TRP A 499 11.85 -45.09 -5.52
N VAL A 500 12.78 -44.49 -6.25
CA VAL A 500 13.03 -43.03 -6.20
C VAL A 500 13.31 -42.49 -7.60
N GLY A 501 12.49 -41.54 -8.06
CA GLY A 501 12.74 -40.77 -9.29
C GLY A 501 13.42 -39.44 -8.95
N PHE A 502 14.58 -39.19 -9.54
CA PHE A 502 15.50 -38.10 -9.18
C PHE A 502 16.24 -37.57 -10.43
N ASP A 503 16.96 -36.46 -10.28
CA ASP A 503 17.83 -35.94 -11.34
C ASP A 503 19.32 -36.22 -11.04
N ASP A 504 20.06 -36.70 -12.04
CA ASP A 504 21.52 -36.85 -12.02
C ASP A 504 22.19 -35.90 -13.02
N GLU A 505 23.53 -35.86 -13.08
CA GLU A 505 24.24 -35.00 -14.05
C GLU A 505 23.81 -35.24 -15.50
N ARG A 506 23.48 -36.48 -15.88
CA ARG A 506 23.05 -36.81 -17.24
C ARG A 506 21.68 -36.24 -17.56
N ALA A 507 20.72 -36.36 -16.64
CA ALA A 507 19.41 -35.73 -16.74
C ALA A 507 19.52 -34.20 -16.79
N ILE A 508 20.31 -33.61 -15.88
CA ILE A 508 20.54 -32.17 -15.85
C ILE A 508 21.17 -31.68 -17.15
N ARG A 509 22.22 -32.31 -17.69
CA ARG A 509 22.81 -31.91 -18.98
C ARG A 509 21.82 -32.01 -20.14
N ASN A 510 21.01 -33.07 -20.20
CA ASN A 510 19.95 -33.20 -21.20
C ASN A 510 18.91 -32.07 -21.08
N LYS A 511 18.48 -31.73 -19.86
CA LYS A 511 17.58 -30.61 -19.59
C LYS A 511 18.21 -29.28 -19.97
N MET A 512 19.48 -29.04 -19.67
CA MET A 512 20.18 -27.82 -20.09
C MET A 512 20.29 -27.70 -21.61
N GLN A 513 20.51 -28.82 -22.31
CA GLN A 513 20.57 -28.83 -23.77
C GLN A 513 19.19 -28.54 -24.39
N TRP A 514 18.14 -29.23 -23.95
CA TRP A 514 16.76 -28.92 -24.34
C TRP A 514 16.37 -27.46 -24.06
N LEU A 515 16.78 -26.91 -22.91
CA LEU A 515 16.51 -25.54 -22.50
C LEU A 515 17.15 -24.52 -23.45
N LYS A 516 18.41 -24.78 -23.86
CA LYS A 516 19.15 -24.00 -24.87
C LYS A 516 18.49 -24.10 -26.25
N ASP A 517 18.07 -25.30 -26.66
CA ASP A 517 17.48 -25.55 -27.98
C ASP A 517 16.08 -24.92 -28.12
N GLU A 518 15.30 -24.92 -27.05
CA GLU A 518 13.99 -24.25 -26.99
C GLU A 518 14.09 -22.74 -26.76
N GLY A 519 15.20 -22.22 -26.25
CA GLY A 519 15.44 -20.78 -26.04
C GLY A 519 14.80 -20.20 -24.78
N TYR A 520 14.80 -20.94 -23.66
CA TYR A 520 14.30 -20.44 -22.36
C TYR A 520 15.35 -19.60 -21.60
N ALA A 521 14.90 -18.84 -20.58
CA ALA A 521 15.71 -17.82 -19.89
C ALA A 521 16.89 -18.36 -19.06
N GLY A 522 16.82 -19.60 -18.60
CA GLY A 522 17.80 -20.21 -17.70
C GLY A 522 17.22 -21.30 -16.81
N ALA A 523 18.03 -21.83 -15.90
CA ALA A 523 17.64 -22.85 -14.94
C ALA A 523 17.39 -22.27 -13.54
N MET A 524 16.41 -22.83 -12.83
CA MET A 524 16.13 -22.56 -11.42
C MET A 524 16.39 -23.85 -10.63
N VAL A 525 16.88 -23.75 -9.40
CA VAL A 525 17.28 -24.89 -8.57
C VAL A 525 16.55 -24.88 -7.24
N TRP A 526 15.80 -25.94 -6.97
CA TRP A 526 15.29 -26.27 -5.64
C TRP A 526 16.02 -27.55 -5.14
N THR A 527 17.08 -27.45 -4.33
CA THR A 527 17.71 -26.29 -3.67
C THR A 527 19.24 -26.38 -3.73
N LEU A 528 19.95 -25.32 -3.30
CA LEU A 528 21.40 -25.34 -3.10
C LEU A 528 21.83 -26.44 -2.12
N ASP A 529 21.13 -26.52 -1.00
CA ASP A 529 21.45 -27.33 0.17
C ASP A 529 21.19 -28.85 -0.01
N MET A 530 20.68 -29.29 -1.17
CA MET A 530 20.42 -30.72 -1.46
C MET A 530 21.29 -31.34 -2.56
N ASP A 531 22.10 -30.54 -3.26
CA ASP A 531 23.17 -31.05 -4.13
C ASP A 531 24.32 -31.63 -3.28
N ASP A 532 25.30 -32.31 -3.87
CA ASP A 532 26.55 -32.68 -3.16
C ASP A 532 27.48 -31.46 -3.05
N PHE A 533 27.09 -30.50 -2.20
CA PHE A 533 27.80 -29.24 -1.96
C PHE A 533 29.21 -29.44 -1.35
N ARG A 534 29.45 -30.60 -0.72
CA ARG A 534 30.75 -31.00 -0.18
C ARG A 534 31.66 -31.62 -1.25
N GLY A 535 31.05 -32.33 -2.20
CA GLY A 535 31.70 -33.02 -3.32
C GLY A 535 32.31 -34.38 -2.95
N ASP A 536 32.10 -34.85 -1.72
CA ASP A 536 32.65 -36.09 -1.18
C ASP A 536 31.62 -37.21 -0.94
N ILE A 537 30.33 -36.96 -1.23
CA ILE A 537 29.23 -37.91 -0.96
C ILE A 537 28.95 -38.78 -2.19
N CYS A 538 28.84 -38.19 -3.38
CA CYS A 538 28.48 -38.90 -4.62
C CYS A 538 29.66 -39.64 -5.28
N GLY A 539 30.85 -39.61 -4.68
CA GLY A 539 32.05 -40.32 -5.18
C GLY A 539 32.74 -39.66 -6.38
N GLY A 540 32.21 -38.56 -6.93
CA GLY A 540 32.79 -37.84 -8.06
C GLY A 540 33.96 -36.91 -7.71
N GLY A 541 34.10 -36.47 -6.45
CA GLY A 541 35.12 -35.50 -6.03
C GLY A 541 34.84 -34.07 -6.51
N VAL A 542 33.57 -33.74 -6.80
CA VAL A 542 33.14 -32.47 -7.41
C VAL A 542 32.10 -31.82 -6.51
N LYS A 543 32.39 -30.62 -5.98
CA LYS A 543 31.40 -29.81 -5.28
C LYS A 543 30.30 -29.36 -6.24
N TYR A 544 29.04 -29.43 -5.78
CA TYR A 544 27.86 -29.07 -6.54
C TYR A 544 27.81 -29.78 -7.91
N PRO A 545 27.76 -31.12 -7.97
CA PRO A 545 27.78 -31.83 -9.22
C PRO A 545 26.60 -31.43 -10.13
N LEU A 546 25.38 -31.32 -9.59
CA LEU A 546 24.21 -30.96 -10.40
C LEU A 546 24.25 -29.49 -10.82
N ILE A 547 24.40 -28.55 -9.87
CA ILE A 547 24.35 -27.11 -10.17
C ILE A 547 25.60 -26.67 -10.95
N GLY A 548 26.76 -27.26 -10.67
CA GLY A 548 27.99 -27.09 -11.42
C GLY A 548 27.87 -27.58 -12.87
N ALA A 549 27.14 -28.66 -13.13
CA ALA A 549 26.81 -29.09 -14.50
C ALA A 549 25.88 -28.09 -15.21
N MET A 550 24.90 -27.49 -14.51
CA MET A 550 24.09 -26.39 -15.07
C MET A 550 24.96 -25.18 -15.44
N ARG A 551 25.90 -24.79 -14.56
CA ARG A 551 26.84 -23.69 -14.80
C ARG A 551 27.77 -23.96 -15.98
N GLU A 552 28.26 -25.18 -16.11
CA GLU A 552 29.10 -25.61 -17.23
C GLU A 552 28.32 -25.58 -18.56
N GLU A 553 27.11 -26.14 -18.59
CA GLU A 553 26.29 -26.22 -19.82
C GLU A 553 25.71 -24.88 -20.29
N LEU A 554 25.27 -24.03 -19.36
CA LEU A 554 24.63 -22.76 -19.68
C LEU A 554 25.64 -21.62 -19.79
N ARG A 555 26.68 -21.59 -18.95
CA ARG A 555 27.62 -20.45 -18.86
C ARG A 555 29.04 -20.77 -19.34
N GLY A 556 29.36 -22.05 -19.58
CA GLY A 556 30.67 -22.47 -20.09
C GLY A 556 31.79 -22.43 -19.04
N VAL A 557 31.44 -22.36 -17.74
CA VAL A 557 32.39 -22.33 -16.64
C VAL A 557 32.65 -23.77 -16.17
N PRO A 558 33.86 -24.33 -16.33
CA PRO A 558 34.13 -25.73 -15.98
C PRO A 558 33.94 -26.02 -14.49
N ARG A 559 33.44 -27.22 -14.17
CA ARG A 559 33.22 -27.66 -12.77
C ARG A 559 34.40 -28.41 -12.13
N GLY A 560 35.49 -28.62 -12.86
CA GLY A 560 36.75 -29.17 -12.32
C GLY A 560 36.83 -30.69 -12.14
N GLY A 561 35.83 -31.46 -12.59
CA GLY A 561 35.84 -32.93 -12.52
C GLY A 561 34.93 -33.60 -13.55
N LYS A 562 34.61 -34.88 -13.34
CA LYS A 562 33.83 -35.71 -14.27
C LYS A 562 32.51 -36.17 -13.65
N ASP A 563 31.55 -36.43 -14.52
CA ASP A 563 30.24 -36.98 -14.19
C ASP A 563 30.35 -38.40 -13.61
N VAL A 564 29.52 -38.71 -12.62
CA VAL A 564 29.43 -40.06 -12.05
C VAL A 564 28.64 -40.96 -13.00
N ASP A 565 29.28 -41.98 -13.56
CA ASP A 565 28.60 -43.00 -14.36
C ASP A 565 27.92 -44.03 -13.45
N TRP A 566 26.72 -43.68 -12.97
CA TRP A 566 25.89 -44.50 -12.08
C TRP A 566 25.54 -45.88 -12.66
N ALA A 567 25.50 -46.03 -13.99
CA ALA A 567 25.29 -47.33 -14.63
C ALA A 567 26.49 -48.26 -14.43
N SER A 568 27.72 -47.71 -14.40
CA SER A 568 28.93 -48.47 -14.10
C SER A 568 29.21 -48.65 -12.60
N VAL A 569 28.77 -47.71 -11.75
CA VAL A 569 28.99 -47.72 -10.30
C VAL A 569 28.06 -48.74 -9.62
N SER A 570 26.75 -48.67 -9.89
CA SER A 570 25.77 -49.59 -9.29
C SER A 570 26.01 -51.06 -9.69
N SER A 571 26.66 -51.32 -10.83
CA SER A 571 26.97 -52.68 -11.28
C SER A 571 28.19 -53.32 -10.60
N LYS A 572 28.93 -52.58 -9.75
CA LYS A 572 30.23 -53.02 -9.19
C LYS A 572 30.22 -53.27 -7.67
N ALA A 573 29.10 -53.06 -6.99
CA ALA A 573 29.00 -53.24 -5.54
C ALA A 573 28.90 -54.74 -5.17
N GLU A 574 30.02 -55.37 -4.80
CA GLU A 574 30.01 -56.71 -4.20
C GLU A 574 29.50 -56.70 -2.75
N ILE A 575 28.86 -57.81 -2.37
CA ILE A 575 27.99 -57.93 -1.20
C ILE A 575 28.80 -58.11 0.10
N ALA A 576 28.67 -57.14 1.02
CA ALA A 576 29.02 -57.35 2.43
C ALA A 576 27.89 -58.09 3.17
N ARG A 577 28.21 -59.17 3.89
CA ARG A 577 27.23 -60.01 4.61
C ARG A 577 26.79 -59.37 5.95
N PRO A 578 25.56 -59.67 6.44
CA PRO A 578 24.99 -59.00 7.59
C PRO A 578 25.49 -59.55 8.94
N THR A 579 25.65 -58.64 9.91
CA THR A 579 25.95 -58.95 11.31
C THR A 579 24.66 -58.98 12.13
N THR A 580 24.44 -60.05 12.90
CA THR A 580 23.21 -60.27 13.70
C THR A 580 23.21 -59.50 15.02
N LEU A 581 22.05 -58.96 15.41
CA LEU A 581 21.76 -58.42 16.74
C LEU A 581 20.44 -59.04 17.32
N PRO A 582 20.19 -58.95 18.64
CA PRO A 582 19.28 -59.86 19.38
C PRO A 582 17.77 -59.55 19.23
N PRO A 583 16.89 -60.47 19.69
CA PRO A 583 15.43 -60.32 19.55
C PRO A 583 14.80 -59.27 20.51
N PRO A 584 13.63 -58.72 20.16
CA PRO A 584 12.95 -57.66 20.92
C PRO A 584 12.15 -58.17 22.13
N GLU A 585 12.06 -57.33 23.17
CA GLU A 585 11.08 -57.48 24.25
C GLU A 585 9.71 -56.89 23.88
N ILE A 586 8.65 -57.44 24.46
CA ILE A 586 7.26 -57.04 24.24
C ILE A 586 6.74 -56.33 25.49
N ILE A 587 6.07 -55.18 25.33
CA ILE A 587 5.15 -54.64 26.32
C ILE A 587 3.78 -54.47 25.65
N SER A 588 2.74 -55.02 26.27
CA SER A 588 1.40 -55.16 25.71
C SER A 588 0.48 -53.96 25.98
N VAL A 589 -0.49 -53.77 25.10
CA VAL A 589 -1.52 -52.73 25.19
C VAL A 589 -2.58 -53.13 26.23
N GLU A 590 -2.32 -52.84 27.52
CA GLU A 590 -3.36 -53.02 28.56
C GLU A 590 -3.26 -52.09 29.79
N GLU A 591 -2.63 -50.91 29.66
CA GLU A 591 -2.79 -49.78 30.61
C GLU A 591 -3.33 -48.48 29.95
N LEU A 592 -3.87 -48.61 28.74
CA LEU A 592 -4.69 -47.56 28.13
C LEU A 592 -6.17 -47.78 28.48
N LEU A 593 -6.73 -46.79 29.21
CA LEU A 593 -8.14 -46.63 29.65
C LEU A 593 -8.51 -47.19 31.05
N LYS A 594 -8.41 -46.31 32.07
CA LYS A 594 -9.55 -46.00 32.97
C LYS A 594 -9.35 -44.72 33.81
N SER A 595 -10.39 -43.87 33.80
CA SER A 595 -10.73 -42.77 34.75
C SER A 595 -9.64 -41.73 35.09
N VAL A 596 -9.57 -40.56 34.43
CA VAL A 596 -10.49 -39.40 34.55
C VAL A 596 -10.73 -38.91 35.99
N ASN A 597 -10.04 -37.83 36.41
CA ASN A 597 -10.61 -36.54 36.86
C ASN A 597 -9.63 -35.71 37.72
N LEU A 598 -9.44 -34.42 37.38
CA LEU A 598 -9.78 -33.26 38.25
C LEU A 598 -9.16 -31.93 37.74
N ARG A 599 -10.04 -31.01 37.32
CA ARG A 599 -9.97 -29.54 37.53
C ARG A 599 -8.68 -28.79 37.12
N ARG A 600 -8.71 -28.15 35.95
CA ARG A 600 -8.11 -26.80 35.78
C ARG A 600 -9.13 -25.74 36.23
N LYS A 601 -8.71 -24.81 37.09
CA LYS A 601 -9.47 -23.59 37.40
C LYS A 601 -9.28 -22.58 36.27
N GLY A 602 -10.33 -21.82 35.96
CA GLY A 602 -10.28 -20.79 34.92
C GLY A 602 -9.37 -19.62 35.30
N ALA A 603 -8.84 -18.96 34.27
CA ALA A 603 -8.36 -17.59 34.32
C ALA A 603 -9.41 -16.71 33.62
N GLU A 604 -9.78 -15.59 34.24
CA GLU A 604 -10.70 -14.63 33.65
C GLU A 604 -9.96 -13.75 32.63
N GLU A 605 -10.47 -13.68 31.40
CA GLU A 605 -10.05 -12.64 30.45
C GLU A 605 -10.76 -11.31 30.76
N PRO A 606 -10.07 -10.16 30.59
CA PRO A 606 -10.66 -8.86 30.86
C PRO A 606 -11.74 -8.53 29.81
N LYS A 607 -12.99 -8.40 30.29
CA LYS A 607 -14.13 -7.95 29.48
C LYS A 607 -13.84 -6.58 28.87
N LYS A 608 -13.70 -6.52 27.54
CA LYS A 608 -13.79 -5.26 26.80
C LYS A 608 -15.20 -4.71 26.96
N GLN A 609 -15.35 -3.60 27.69
CA GLN A 609 -16.57 -2.80 27.61
C GLN A 609 -16.64 -2.22 26.20
N ALA A 610 -17.70 -2.57 25.47
CA ALA A 610 -18.07 -1.81 24.28
C ALA A 610 -18.48 -0.41 24.75
N LEU A 611 -17.83 0.62 24.21
CA LEU A 611 -18.29 1.99 24.34
C LEU A 611 -19.54 2.13 23.45
N ASP A 612 -20.69 2.41 24.06
CA ASP A 612 -21.88 2.84 23.31
C ASP A 612 -21.53 4.14 22.57
N VAL A 613 -21.41 4.06 21.25
CA VAL A 613 -21.23 5.23 20.39
C VAL A 613 -22.62 5.85 20.18
N PRO A 614 -22.89 7.06 20.67
CA PRO A 614 -24.19 7.70 20.47
C PRO A 614 -24.43 7.95 18.96
N GLU A 615 -25.64 7.62 18.50
CA GLU A 615 -26.01 7.62 17.07
C GLU A 615 -25.83 9.02 16.45
N TYR A 616 -25.08 9.08 15.35
CA TYR A 616 -24.77 10.32 14.63
C TYR A 616 -25.96 10.77 13.79
N ASP A 617 -26.48 11.97 14.04
CA ASP A 617 -27.53 12.57 13.20
C ASP A 617 -26.93 13.01 11.86
N ALA A 618 -26.95 12.11 10.88
CA ALA A 618 -26.47 12.35 9.53
C ALA A 618 -27.23 13.46 8.78
N SER A 619 -28.39 13.91 9.28
CA SER A 619 -29.18 15.00 8.68
C SER A 619 -28.79 16.38 9.20
N ALA A 620 -27.94 16.50 10.23
CA ALA A 620 -27.53 17.78 10.78
C ALA A 620 -26.48 18.50 9.89
N PRO A 621 -26.52 19.84 9.78
CA PRO A 621 -25.49 20.63 9.08
C PRO A 621 -24.16 20.57 9.82
N SER A 622 -23.06 20.63 9.08
CA SER A 622 -21.72 20.65 9.66
C SER A 622 -21.24 22.07 9.92
N VAL A 623 -20.77 22.32 11.14
CA VAL A 623 -20.01 23.53 11.52
C VAL A 623 -18.56 23.11 11.76
N ILE A 624 -17.67 23.53 10.86
CA ILE A 624 -16.25 23.18 10.84
C ILE A 624 -15.45 24.39 11.28
N CYS A 625 -14.55 24.20 12.23
CA CYS A 625 -13.92 25.28 12.98
C CYS A 625 -12.40 25.13 12.98
N TYR A 626 -11.69 26.03 12.30
CA TYR A 626 -10.22 25.99 12.26
C TYR A 626 -9.62 26.57 13.54
N PHE A 627 -8.65 25.86 14.09
CA PHE A 627 -7.81 26.26 15.22
C PHE A 627 -6.39 26.50 14.72
N THR A 628 -5.86 27.70 14.88
CA THR A 628 -4.49 28.03 14.43
C THR A 628 -3.44 27.75 15.52
N SER A 629 -2.44 26.93 15.19
CA SER A 629 -1.36 26.49 16.10
C SER A 629 -0.46 27.63 16.62
N TRP A 630 -0.48 28.79 15.95
CA TRP A 630 0.22 30.00 16.38
C TRP A 630 -0.62 30.93 17.27
N SER A 631 -1.93 30.71 17.42
CA SER A 631 -2.76 31.51 18.34
C SER A 631 -2.33 31.51 19.82
N PRO A 632 -1.68 30.46 20.38
CA PRO A 632 -1.04 30.50 21.70
C PRO A 632 0.12 31.49 21.84
N LYS A 633 0.72 31.90 20.71
CA LYS A 633 1.90 32.78 20.62
C LYS A 633 1.51 34.26 20.50
N ARG A 634 0.23 34.60 20.26
CA ARG A 634 -0.27 35.98 20.23
C ARG A 634 -0.18 36.67 21.61
N PRO A 635 0.04 37.99 21.66
CA PRO A 635 0.16 38.73 22.91
C PRO A 635 -1.19 38.96 23.60
N GLY A 636 -1.16 39.22 24.92
CA GLY A 636 -2.30 39.78 25.67
C GLY A 636 -3.62 39.03 25.48
N ARG A 637 -4.70 39.76 25.14
CA ARG A 637 -6.06 39.21 24.97
C ARG A 637 -6.25 38.41 23.68
N GLY A 638 -5.32 38.50 22.72
CA GLY A 638 -5.37 37.68 21.50
C GLY A 638 -4.81 36.28 21.69
N ARG A 639 -4.22 35.97 22.85
CA ARG A 639 -3.69 34.65 23.17
C ARG A 639 -4.82 33.64 23.32
N PHE A 640 -4.89 32.68 22.42
CA PHE A 640 -5.92 31.65 22.38
C PHE A 640 -5.31 30.27 22.61
N MET A 641 -5.96 29.43 23.41
CA MET A 641 -5.51 28.08 23.76
C MET A 641 -6.65 27.08 23.51
N PRO A 642 -6.40 25.76 23.40
CA PRO A 642 -7.46 24.77 23.20
C PRO A 642 -8.57 24.84 24.27
N GLU A 643 -8.23 25.18 25.52
CA GLU A 643 -9.20 25.32 26.62
C GLU A 643 -10.10 26.56 26.50
N SER A 644 -9.76 27.50 25.61
CA SER A 644 -10.62 28.65 25.29
C SER A 644 -11.84 28.23 24.45
N ILE A 645 -11.71 27.16 23.65
CA ILE A 645 -12.75 26.66 22.74
C ILE A 645 -13.98 26.21 23.53
N ASP A 646 -15.16 26.66 23.09
CA ASP A 646 -16.42 26.04 23.47
C ASP A 646 -16.70 24.85 22.53
N PRO A 647 -16.62 23.60 23.01
CA PRO A 647 -16.69 22.41 22.16
C PRO A 647 -18.11 22.10 21.68
N PHE A 648 -19.12 22.90 22.05
CA PHE A 648 -20.51 22.73 21.60
C PHE A 648 -20.91 23.65 20.43
N LEU A 649 -20.13 24.69 20.14
CA LEU A 649 -20.40 25.60 19.01
C LEU A 649 -20.00 25.00 17.65
N CYS A 650 -19.14 24.00 17.63
CA CYS A 650 -18.59 23.37 16.44
C CYS A 650 -18.94 21.88 16.40
N THR A 651 -19.15 21.33 15.20
CA THR A 651 -19.30 19.88 14.98
C THR A 651 -17.95 19.20 14.69
N HIS A 652 -17.06 19.94 14.02
CA HIS A 652 -15.71 19.52 13.68
C HIS A 652 -14.74 20.64 14.06
N LEU A 653 -13.62 20.30 14.70
CA LEU A 653 -12.43 21.15 14.80
C LEU A 653 -11.38 20.67 13.80
N VAL A 654 -10.63 21.61 13.23
CA VAL A 654 -9.48 21.33 12.35
C VAL A 654 -8.25 22.00 12.94
N TYR A 655 -7.22 21.22 13.28
CA TYR A 655 -5.96 21.74 13.78
C TYR A 655 -5.06 22.17 12.61
N ALA A 656 -4.79 23.48 12.51
CA ALA A 656 -4.00 24.09 11.45
C ALA A 656 -2.62 24.51 11.98
N PHE A 657 -1.49 23.93 11.55
CA PHE A 657 -1.32 22.87 10.55
C PHE A 657 -0.23 21.88 11.00
N ALA A 658 -0.28 20.67 10.43
CA ALA A 658 0.85 19.77 10.30
C ALA A 658 1.70 20.12 9.06
N THR A 659 2.89 19.54 8.98
CA THR A 659 3.84 19.71 7.87
C THR A 659 4.20 18.35 7.25
N LEU A 660 5.09 18.39 6.26
CA LEU A 660 5.88 17.24 5.84
C LEU A 660 7.26 17.29 6.50
N ASP A 661 7.81 16.12 6.81
CA ASP A 661 9.24 15.94 7.12
C ASP A 661 10.09 15.80 5.84
N ASP A 662 11.40 15.57 6.00
CA ASP A 662 12.35 15.43 4.89
C ASP A 662 12.04 14.21 3.99
N ASP A 663 11.46 13.14 4.55
CA ASP A 663 11.02 11.95 3.82
C ASP A 663 9.62 12.10 3.19
N HIS A 664 9.00 13.26 3.37
CA HIS A 664 7.66 13.64 2.90
C HIS A 664 6.53 12.84 3.56
N HIS A 665 6.68 12.45 4.82
CA HIS A 665 5.62 11.90 5.67
C HIS A 665 4.92 13.00 6.49
N LEU A 666 3.71 12.72 6.98
CA LEU A 666 2.95 13.65 7.81
C LEU A 666 3.62 13.84 9.19
N ALA A 667 3.98 15.07 9.52
CA ALA A 667 4.74 15.41 10.74
C ALA A 667 4.13 16.62 11.49
N PRO A 668 4.38 16.79 12.80
CA PRO A 668 4.01 18.00 13.52
C PRO A 668 4.80 19.22 13.00
N ALA A 669 4.19 20.40 12.99
CA ALA A 669 4.86 21.61 12.51
C ALA A 669 5.81 22.22 13.55
N ASP A 670 5.56 21.96 14.84
CA ASP A 670 6.40 22.39 15.97
C ASP A 670 6.40 21.25 17.00
N GLU A 671 7.36 20.31 16.90
CA GLU A 671 7.34 19.04 17.64
C GLU A 671 7.21 19.22 19.17
N GLU A 672 7.95 20.16 19.78
CA GLU A 672 7.85 20.44 21.22
C GLU A 672 6.47 21.02 21.59
N ALA A 673 5.91 21.90 20.76
CA ALA A 673 4.60 22.49 21.04
C ALA A 673 3.43 21.53 20.79
N ASP A 674 3.48 20.79 19.68
CA ASP A 674 2.40 19.91 19.21
C ASP A 674 2.33 18.60 20.01
N LEU A 675 3.48 17.96 20.28
CA LEU A 675 3.56 16.68 21.00
C LEU A 675 3.82 16.82 22.50
N GLY A 676 4.58 17.85 22.91
CA GLY A 676 5.00 18.06 24.29
C GLY A 676 6.30 17.33 24.66
N ASP A 677 6.79 17.58 25.87
CA ASP A 677 8.09 17.09 26.36
C ASP A 677 8.00 15.78 27.20
N GLY A 678 6.86 15.10 27.13
CA GLY A 678 6.55 13.91 27.95
C GLY A 678 6.20 14.22 29.42
N ILE A 679 6.25 15.49 29.85
CA ILE A 679 5.81 15.96 31.18
C ILE A 679 4.63 16.93 31.04
N ARG A 680 4.69 17.84 30.07
CA ARG A 680 3.64 18.77 29.67
C ARG A 680 2.93 18.21 28.43
N PRO A 681 1.59 18.11 28.42
CA PRO A 681 0.86 17.67 27.23
C PRO A 681 0.98 18.69 26.10
N GLY A 682 1.33 18.20 24.91
CA GLY A 682 1.36 19.00 23.69
C GLY A 682 -0.03 19.45 23.23
N MET A 683 -0.05 20.37 22.26
CA MET A 683 -1.27 20.96 21.72
C MET A 683 -2.21 19.93 21.10
N TYR A 684 -1.69 18.86 20.48
CA TYR A 684 -2.50 17.77 19.94
C TYR A 684 -3.31 17.08 21.04
N GLN A 685 -2.67 16.69 22.15
CA GLN A 685 -3.39 16.07 23.27
C GLN A 685 -4.49 17.00 23.81
N ARG A 686 -4.17 18.27 24.01
CA ARG A 686 -5.06 19.27 24.62
C ARG A 686 -6.27 19.64 23.77
N ILE A 687 -6.15 19.63 22.44
CA ILE A 687 -7.33 19.80 21.57
C ILE A 687 -8.20 18.53 21.60
N LEU A 688 -7.60 17.33 21.66
CA LEU A 688 -8.33 16.05 21.72
C LEU A 688 -9.10 15.87 23.03
N GLU A 689 -8.60 16.40 24.15
CA GLU A 689 -9.27 16.44 25.45
C GLU A 689 -10.62 17.20 25.42
N LEU A 690 -10.89 18.03 24.41
CA LEU A 690 -12.21 18.65 24.23
C LEU A 690 -13.33 17.62 23.97
N ARG A 691 -13.00 16.42 23.49
CA ARG A 691 -13.97 15.31 23.37
C ARG A 691 -14.49 14.82 24.72
N GLU A 692 -13.78 15.05 25.83
CA GLU A 692 -14.29 14.72 27.17
C GLU A 692 -15.50 15.58 27.55
N LYS A 693 -15.57 16.81 27.01
CA LYS A 693 -16.70 17.73 27.18
C LYS A 693 -17.81 17.45 26.16
N ASN A 694 -17.46 17.23 24.89
CA ASN A 694 -18.40 16.87 23.82
C ASN A 694 -17.93 15.61 23.07
N PRO A 695 -18.39 14.40 23.45
CA PRO A 695 -18.00 13.15 22.79
C PRO A 695 -18.42 13.03 21.30
N ARG A 696 -19.29 13.92 20.81
CA ARG A 696 -19.70 13.97 19.39
C ARG A 696 -18.74 14.82 18.54
N LEU A 697 -17.88 15.62 19.16
CA LEU A 697 -16.96 16.53 18.48
C LEU A 697 -15.93 15.75 17.66
N LYS A 698 -15.86 16.05 16.36
CA LYS A 698 -14.85 15.51 15.46
C LYS A 698 -13.63 16.42 15.42
N ILE A 699 -12.43 15.85 15.39
CA ILE A 699 -11.18 16.62 15.41
C ILE A 699 -10.25 16.08 14.33
N LEU A 700 -10.02 16.89 13.30
CA LEU A 700 -9.17 16.61 12.15
C LEU A 700 -7.83 17.35 12.30
N LEU A 701 -6.82 16.84 11.62
CA LEU A 701 -5.53 17.52 11.43
C LEU A 701 -5.49 18.06 10.00
N ALA A 702 -5.15 19.34 9.81
CA ALA A 702 -4.92 19.90 8.48
C ALA A 702 -3.44 19.84 8.11
N ILE A 703 -3.14 19.48 6.87
CA ILE A 703 -1.81 19.62 6.26
C ILE A 703 -1.88 20.66 5.14
N GLY A 704 -0.94 21.60 5.14
CA GLY A 704 -0.77 22.59 4.07
C GLY A 704 -0.98 24.03 4.53
N GLY A 705 -1.83 24.75 3.81
CA GLY A 705 -2.13 26.17 3.99
C GLY A 705 -1.10 27.12 3.37
N TRP A 706 -1.44 28.40 3.38
CA TRP A 706 -0.75 29.48 2.65
C TRP A 706 0.79 29.48 2.77
N ALA A 707 1.31 29.32 3.99
CA ALA A 707 2.76 29.35 4.25
C ALA A 707 3.51 28.10 3.73
N PHE A 708 2.80 26.98 3.61
CA PHE A 708 3.32 25.73 3.05
C PHE A 708 3.28 25.78 1.50
N GLY A 709 2.20 26.33 0.95
CA GLY A 709 2.03 26.62 -0.46
C GLY A 709 2.06 25.37 -1.36
N SER A 710 2.27 25.59 -2.66
CA SER A 710 2.10 24.53 -3.65
C SER A 710 3.33 23.62 -3.84
N LYS A 711 4.53 24.06 -3.43
CA LYS A 711 5.78 23.36 -3.77
C LYS A 711 5.87 21.97 -3.10
N PRO A 712 5.64 21.82 -1.78
CA PRO A 712 5.82 20.51 -1.15
C PRO A 712 4.77 19.50 -1.63
N PHE A 713 3.54 19.94 -1.93
CA PHE A 713 2.52 19.08 -2.56
C PHE A 713 2.90 18.63 -3.98
N LYS A 714 3.55 19.49 -4.79
CA LYS A 714 4.08 19.10 -6.11
C LYS A 714 5.23 18.10 -6.01
N GLU A 715 6.09 18.25 -4.99
CA GLU A 715 7.17 17.31 -4.71
C GLU A 715 6.57 15.97 -4.22
N LEU A 716 5.69 16.01 -3.20
CA LEU A 716 4.92 14.86 -2.70
C LEU A 716 4.24 14.05 -3.80
N THR A 717 3.39 14.68 -4.60
CA THR A 717 2.58 14.01 -5.63
C THR A 717 3.33 13.78 -6.94
N GLY A 718 4.55 14.31 -7.09
CA GLY A 718 5.39 14.12 -8.27
C GLY A 718 5.94 12.69 -8.44
N ASN A 719 5.84 11.85 -7.41
CA ASN A 719 6.25 10.44 -7.43
C ASN A 719 5.18 9.57 -6.73
N LEU A 720 4.71 8.51 -7.42
CA LEU A 720 3.72 7.57 -6.90
C LEU A 720 4.17 6.84 -5.63
N TYR A 721 5.46 6.49 -5.52
CA TYR A 721 6.01 5.87 -4.31
C TYR A 721 5.90 6.82 -3.12
N ARG A 722 6.38 8.06 -3.29
CA ARG A 722 6.35 9.11 -2.24
C ARG A 722 4.90 9.42 -1.81
N MET A 723 3.99 9.60 -2.75
CA MET A 723 2.58 9.86 -2.48
C MET A 723 1.90 8.72 -1.71
N ASN A 724 2.13 7.46 -2.09
CA ASN A 724 1.53 6.32 -1.40
C ASN A 724 2.19 6.05 -0.03
N SER A 725 3.49 6.35 0.13
CA SER A 725 4.17 6.32 1.44
C SER A 725 3.52 7.32 2.39
N PHE A 726 3.33 8.57 1.95
CA PHE A 726 2.60 9.59 2.71
C PHE A 726 1.18 9.14 3.07
N VAL A 727 0.41 8.57 2.14
CA VAL A 727 -0.97 8.08 2.41
C VAL A 727 -0.98 7.05 3.54
N TYR A 728 -0.01 6.14 3.54
CA TYR A 728 0.11 5.07 4.52
C TYR A 728 0.62 5.58 5.88
N GLU A 729 1.67 6.39 5.92
CA GLU A 729 2.21 6.97 7.16
C GLU A 729 1.25 7.99 7.78
N ALA A 730 0.56 8.81 6.97
CA ALA A 730 -0.48 9.71 7.46
C ALA A 730 -1.61 8.94 8.16
N LEU A 731 -1.97 7.75 7.69
CA LEU A 731 -2.97 6.91 8.34
C LEU A 731 -2.48 6.44 9.72
N GLU A 732 -1.28 5.85 9.80
CA GLU A 732 -0.69 5.37 11.06
C GLU A 732 -0.48 6.54 12.05
N PHE A 733 -0.10 7.73 11.56
CA PHE A 733 0.01 8.97 12.35
C PHE A 733 -1.34 9.41 12.94
N LEU A 734 -2.37 9.57 12.10
CA LEU A 734 -3.70 10.01 12.52
C LEU A 734 -4.31 9.04 13.54
N ARG A 735 -4.11 7.73 13.36
CA ARG A 735 -4.56 6.70 14.32
C ARG A 735 -3.76 6.74 15.62
N SER A 736 -2.44 6.90 15.57
CA SER A 736 -1.57 6.99 16.75
C SER A 736 -1.91 8.20 17.62
N TYR A 737 -2.12 9.37 17.01
CA TYR A 737 -2.54 10.59 17.68
C TYR A 737 -4.07 10.73 17.84
N LYS A 738 -4.87 9.73 17.46
CA LYS A 738 -6.33 9.66 17.67
C LYS A 738 -7.14 10.80 17.03
N PHE A 739 -6.70 11.33 15.89
CA PHE A 739 -7.50 12.22 15.06
C PHE A 739 -8.66 11.46 14.41
N ASP A 740 -9.78 12.15 14.15
CA ASP A 740 -10.93 11.61 13.40
C ASP A 740 -10.73 11.68 11.88
N GLY A 741 -9.71 12.39 11.38
CA GLY A 741 -9.52 12.58 9.94
C GLY A 741 -8.43 13.57 9.56
N LEU A 742 -8.27 13.77 8.25
CA LEU A 742 -7.30 14.66 7.62
C LEU A 742 -8.02 15.73 6.79
N ASP A 743 -7.56 16.98 6.89
CA ASP A 743 -7.91 18.04 5.95
C ASP A 743 -6.70 18.37 5.05
N VAL A 744 -6.90 18.45 3.74
CA VAL A 744 -5.83 18.68 2.76
C VAL A 744 -5.96 20.08 2.13
N ASP A 745 -5.12 21.00 2.60
CA ASP A 745 -5.13 22.41 2.23
C ASP A 745 -4.00 22.74 1.24
N TRP A 746 -4.17 22.34 -0.02
CA TRP A 746 -3.21 22.65 -1.09
C TRP A 746 -3.57 23.99 -1.73
N GLU A 747 -2.79 25.03 -1.37
CA GLU A 747 -2.87 26.37 -1.97
C GLU A 747 -1.75 26.60 -3.02
N TYR A 748 -2.00 26.56 -4.34
CA TYR A 748 -3.12 25.94 -5.05
C TYR A 748 -2.56 25.05 -6.17
N PRO A 749 -3.18 23.89 -6.47
CA PRO A 749 -2.84 23.11 -7.66
C PRO A 749 -3.11 23.96 -8.91
N ARG A 750 -2.20 23.94 -9.89
CA ARG A 750 -2.32 24.69 -11.15
C ARG A 750 -1.73 23.94 -12.33
N GLY A 751 -2.54 23.71 -13.35
CA GLY A 751 -2.19 22.98 -14.57
C GLY A 751 -2.66 21.53 -14.53
N GLN A 752 -2.63 20.89 -15.70
CA GLN A 752 -3.22 19.56 -15.89
C GLN A 752 -2.59 18.47 -15.01
N ASP A 753 -1.26 18.53 -14.81
CA ASP A 753 -0.52 17.56 -13.98
C ASP A 753 -0.90 17.67 -12.50
N ASP A 754 -0.92 18.88 -11.94
CA ASP A 754 -1.33 19.14 -10.57
C ASP A 754 -2.79 18.70 -10.34
N LYS A 755 -3.68 19.02 -11.29
CA LYS A 755 -5.10 18.66 -11.24
C LYS A 755 -5.32 17.15 -11.17
N ALA A 756 -4.61 16.38 -12.00
CA ALA A 756 -4.66 14.91 -11.95
C ALA A 756 -4.04 14.36 -10.65
N ARG A 757 -2.89 14.91 -10.22
CA ARG A 757 -2.19 14.50 -9.00
C ARG A 757 -2.98 14.77 -7.72
N TYR A 758 -3.74 15.86 -7.67
CA TYR A 758 -4.58 16.17 -6.53
C TYR A 758 -5.77 15.19 -6.42
N VAL A 759 -6.40 14.86 -7.56
CA VAL A 759 -7.38 13.77 -7.63
C VAL A 759 -6.78 12.46 -7.12
N ASP A 760 -5.57 12.11 -7.56
CA ASP A 760 -4.89 10.89 -7.15
C ASP A 760 -4.61 10.84 -5.64
N LEU A 761 -4.09 11.92 -5.05
CA LEU A 761 -3.85 12.04 -3.61
C LEU A 761 -5.13 11.84 -2.79
N ILE A 762 -6.19 12.58 -3.12
CA ILE A 762 -7.48 12.50 -2.41
C ILE A 762 -8.12 11.11 -2.58
N ARG A 763 -7.99 10.51 -3.76
CA ARG A 763 -8.47 9.15 -4.07
C ARG A 763 -7.75 8.09 -3.26
N GLU A 764 -6.41 8.10 -3.21
CA GLU A 764 -5.64 7.11 -2.45
C GLU A 764 -5.86 7.27 -0.93
N LEU A 765 -5.93 8.50 -0.39
CA LEU A 765 -6.31 8.76 1.00
C LEU A 765 -7.67 8.12 1.35
N ARG A 766 -8.71 8.36 0.55
CA ARG A 766 -10.05 7.78 0.81
C ARG A 766 -10.03 6.26 0.72
N LEU A 767 -9.32 5.68 -0.26
CA LEU A 767 -9.21 4.22 -0.40
C LEU A 767 -8.47 3.57 0.78
N ALA A 768 -7.42 4.21 1.30
CA ALA A 768 -6.72 3.77 2.50
C ALA A 768 -7.62 3.86 3.74
N PHE A 769 -8.29 4.99 3.96
CA PHE A 769 -9.19 5.20 5.10
C PHE A 769 -10.36 4.21 5.11
N ASN A 770 -10.97 3.92 3.95
CA ASN A 770 -12.02 2.89 3.82
C ASN A 770 -11.47 1.50 4.17
N GLY A 771 -10.36 1.10 3.55
CA GLY A 771 -9.79 -0.24 3.70
C GLY A 771 -9.29 -0.51 5.12
N GLU A 772 -8.78 0.49 5.81
CA GLU A 772 -8.42 0.36 7.22
C GLU A 772 -9.65 0.18 8.10
N ALA A 773 -10.68 1.01 7.95
CA ALA A 773 -11.92 0.90 8.71
C ALA A 773 -12.59 -0.49 8.55
N GLU A 774 -12.61 -1.02 7.33
CA GLU A 774 -13.09 -2.39 7.05
C GLU A 774 -12.28 -3.48 7.76
N THR A 775 -10.97 -3.25 7.94
CA THR A 775 -10.02 -4.24 8.47
C THR A 775 -9.90 -4.18 10.00
N SER A 776 -9.90 -2.98 10.59
CA SER A 776 -9.77 -2.76 12.03
C SER A 776 -11.11 -2.76 12.77
N GLY A 777 -12.22 -2.50 12.05
CA GLY A 777 -13.54 -2.26 12.64
C GLY A 777 -13.68 -0.90 13.31
N LEU A 778 -12.68 -0.01 13.20
CA LEU A 778 -12.76 1.36 13.71
C LEU A 778 -13.63 2.25 12.80
N PRO A 779 -14.23 3.33 13.33
CA PRO A 779 -14.86 4.36 12.51
C PRO A 779 -13.87 4.92 11.49
N ARG A 780 -14.28 4.97 10.22
CA ARG A 780 -13.47 5.50 9.11
C ARG A 780 -13.01 6.94 9.38
N LEU A 781 -11.76 7.22 9.05
CA LEU A 781 -11.22 8.58 9.07
C LEU A 781 -11.95 9.47 8.06
N ILE A 782 -12.30 10.68 8.49
CA ILE A 782 -12.90 11.74 7.67
C ILE A 782 -11.81 12.31 6.74
N LEU A 783 -12.16 12.60 5.50
CA LEU A 783 -11.29 13.30 4.56
C LEU A 783 -11.96 14.57 4.07
N SER A 784 -11.36 15.72 4.37
CA SER A 784 -11.81 17.04 3.89
C SER A 784 -10.70 17.78 3.16
N ALA A 785 -11.04 18.90 2.55
CA ALA A 785 -10.07 19.78 1.93
C ALA A 785 -10.54 21.23 1.95
N ALA A 786 -9.65 22.15 2.32
CA ALA A 786 -9.76 23.57 2.01
C ALA A 786 -9.55 23.82 0.51
N VAL A 787 -10.45 24.60 -0.09
CA VAL A 787 -10.49 24.84 -1.55
C VAL A 787 -10.84 26.30 -1.88
N PRO A 788 -10.37 26.85 -3.01
CA PRO A 788 -10.49 28.27 -3.32
C PRO A 788 -11.92 28.68 -3.68
N ALA A 789 -12.27 29.92 -3.36
CA ALA A 789 -13.43 30.62 -3.92
C ALA A 789 -13.20 31.16 -5.35
N SER A 790 -11.93 31.31 -5.79
CA SER A 790 -11.60 31.86 -7.11
C SER A 790 -11.96 30.89 -8.25
N PHE A 791 -12.86 31.32 -9.13
CA PHE A 791 -13.26 30.58 -10.33
C PHE A 791 -12.08 30.25 -11.26
N GLU A 792 -11.04 31.08 -11.28
CA GLU A 792 -9.82 30.84 -12.06
C GLU A 792 -8.97 29.71 -11.44
N ALA A 793 -8.85 29.68 -10.12
CA ALA A 793 -8.14 28.62 -9.41
C ALA A 793 -8.86 27.27 -9.54
N ILE A 794 -10.20 27.26 -9.41
CA ILE A 794 -11.03 26.06 -9.65
C ILE A 794 -10.77 25.50 -11.04
N ALA A 795 -10.89 26.35 -12.07
CA ALA A 795 -10.69 25.95 -13.47
C ALA A 795 -9.25 25.48 -13.77
N ALA A 796 -8.24 26.11 -13.14
CA ALA A 796 -6.83 25.78 -13.35
C ALA A 796 -6.35 24.51 -12.62
N GLY A 797 -6.99 24.14 -11.51
CA GLY A 797 -6.41 23.18 -10.55
C GLY A 797 -7.28 22.00 -10.14
N TYR A 798 -8.61 22.05 -10.32
CA TYR A 798 -9.51 21.11 -9.64
C TYR A 798 -10.37 20.30 -10.62
N ASP A 799 -10.46 18.99 -10.40
CA ASP A 799 -11.48 18.13 -11.01
C ASP A 799 -12.63 17.93 -10.02
N VAL A 800 -13.54 18.91 -10.01
CA VAL A 800 -14.58 19.03 -8.99
C VAL A 800 -15.49 17.78 -8.91
N PRO A 801 -15.98 17.19 -10.01
CA PRO A 801 -16.78 15.96 -9.96
C PRO A 801 -15.99 14.76 -9.42
N GLU A 802 -14.68 14.68 -9.69
CA GLU A 802 -13.87 13.54 -9.29
C GLU A 802 -13.52 13.59 -7.80
N ILE A 803 -13.01 14.73 -7.30
CA ILE A 803 -12.67 14.87 -5.85
C ILE A 803 -13.91 14.76 -4.95
N SER A 804 -15.09 15.19 -5.44
CA SER A 804 -16.36 15.11 -4.69
C SER A 804 -16.82 13.68 -4.40
N LYS A 805 -16.32 12.68 -5.13
CA LYS A 805 -16.58 11.26 -4.83
C LYS A 805 -15.85 10.77 -3.58
N TYR A 806 -14.73 11.40 -3.24
CA TYR A 806 -13.77 10.90 -2.26
C TYR A 806 -13.75 11.74 -0.97
N LEU A 807 -13.97 13.05 -1.08
CA LEU A 807 -14.11 13.97 0.05
C LEU A 807 -15.44 13.76 0.78
N ASP A 808 -15.42 13.86 2.10
CA ASP A 808 -16.61 13.96 2.95
C ASP A 808 -17.14 15.40 3.02
N LEU A 809 -16.22 16.37 3.08
CA LEU A 809 -16.48 17.78 3.33
C LEU A 809 -15.56 18.61 2.42
N ILE A 810 -16.11 19.64 1.77
CA ILE A 810 -15.38 20.54 0.86
C ILE A 810 -15.45 21.95 1.44
N ASN A 811 -14.35 22.42 2.01
CA ASN A 811 -14.24 23.65 2.77
C ASN A 811 -13.93 24.83 1.83
N VAL A 812 -14.97 25.48 1.28
CA VAL A 812 -14.77 26.56 0.31
C VAL A 812 -14.42 27.86 1.03
N MET A 813 -13.22 28.39 0.78
CA MET A 813 -12.71 29.61 1.39
C MET A 813 -13.37 30.87 0.78
N THR A 814 -14.66 31.09 1.04
CA THR A 814 -15.47 32.21 0.54
C THR A 814 -15.22 33.52 1.32
N TYR A 815 -13.96 33.91 1.38
CA TYR A 815 -13.43 35.14 1.98
C TYR A 815 -12.14 35.54 1.23
N ASP A 816 -11.46 36.59 1.66
CA ASP A 816 -10.28 37.15 0.99
C ASP A 816 -10.53 37.55 -0.48
N PHE A 817 -11.76 37.98 -0.79
CA PHE A 817 -12.11 38.50 -2.11
C PHE A 817 -11.44 39.86 -2.41
N HIS A 818 -11.32 40.69 -1.38
CA HIS A 818 -10.69 42.01 -1.43
C HIS A 818 -9.74 42.19 -0.25
N GLY A 819 -8.59 42.82 -0.47
CA GLY A 819 -7.58 43.04 0.55
C GLY A 819 -6.44 43.94 0.10
N GLN A 820 -5.46 44.15 0.98
CA GLN A 820 -4.39 45.16 0.82
C GLN A 820 -3.48 45.03 -0.42
N TRP A 821 -3.59 43.93 -1.16
CA TRP A 821 -2.94 43.75 -2.48
C TRP A 821 -3.59 44.62 -3.58
N GLU A 822 -4.81 45.09 -3.36
CA GLU A 822 -5.53 45.98 -4.27
C GLU A 822 -5.23 47.46 -4.02
N ARG A 823 -5.70 48.32 -4.94
CA ARG A 823 -5.58 49.80 -4.85
C ARG A 823 -6.92 50.48 -4.61
N GLN A 824 -7.92 49.71 -4.22
CA GLN A 824 -9.26 50.16 -3.85
C GLN A 824 -9.71 49.39 -2.61
N VAL A 825 -10.63 49.95 -1.83
CA VAL A 825 -11.26 49.25 -0.70
C VAL A 825 -12.39 48.34 -1.18
N GLY A 826 -12.56 47.21 -0.50
CA GLY A 826 -13.62 46.23 -0.75
C GLY A 826 -13.82 45.29 0.43
N HIS A 827 -14.98 44.65 0.51
CA HIS A 827 -15.31 43.75 1.62
C HIS A 827 -14.53 42.43 1.56
N ASN A 828 -14.17 41.89 2.72
CA ASN A 828 -13.51 40.59 2.85
C ASN A 828 -14.35 39.44 2.26
N ALA A 829 -15.63 39.37 2.64
CA ALA A 829 -16.56 38.31 2.26
C ALA A 829 -17.97 38.82 1.91
N PRO A 830 -18.14 39.65 0.86
CA PRO A 830 -19.45 40.10 0.43
C PRO A 830 -20.33 38.93 -0.01
N LEU A 831 -21.58 38.88 0.45
CA LEU A 831 -22.51 37.80 0.07
C LEU A 831 -22.91 37.94 -1.40
N PHE A 832 -23.28 39.15 -1.81
CA PHE A 832 -23.71 39.51 -3.15
C PHE A 832 -22.85 40.64 -3.75
N PRO A 833 -22.89 40.84 -5.08
CA PRO A 833 -22.08 41.87 -5.73
C PRO A 833 -22.82 43.20 -5.82
N LEU A 834 -22.07 44.30 -5.88
CA LEU A 834 -22.62 45.61 -6.24
C LEU A 834 -23.19 45.60 -7.68
N GLU A 835 -24.30 46.28 -7.90
CA GLU A 835 -24.93 46.44 -9.21
C GLU A 835 -24.01 47.18 -10.18
N VAL A 836 -23.23 48.14 -9.69
CA VAL A 836 -22.27 48.93 -10.48
C VAL A 836 -20.91 48.25 -10.71
N ALA A 837 -20.66 47.10 -10.06
CA ALA A 837 -19.38 46.40 -10.18
C ALA A 837 -19.11 45.88 -11.60
N SER A 838 -17.82 45.78 -11.96
CA SER A 838 -17.40 45.15 -13.21
C SER A 838 -17.81 43.67 -13.28
N SER A 839 -17.93 43.13 -14.50
CA SER A 839 -18.28 41.70 -14.71
C SER A 839 -17.26 40.71 -14.11
N TYR A 840 -16.07 41.17 -13.75
CA TYR A 840 -15.07 40.41 -12.98
C TYR A 840 -15.36 40.51 -11.48
N GLN A 841 -15.48 41.71 -10.93
CA GLN A 841 -15.80 41.92 -9.50
C GLN A 841 -17.14 41.29 -9.09
N LYS A 842 -18.12 41.23 -10.00
CA LYS A 842 -19.40 40.52 -9.78
C LYS A 842 -19.27 39.02 -9.49
N LYS A 843 -18.07 38.45 -9.64
CA LYS A 843 -17.74 37.06 -9.33
C LYS A 843 -17.00 36.88 -7.99
N LEU A 844 -16.59 37.96 -7.35
CA LEU A 844 -15.81 37.96 -6.11
C LEU A 844 -16.74 38.02 -4.90
N THR A 845 -17.62 37.03 -4.77
CA THR A 845 -18.65 36.97 -3.73
C THR A 845 -18.89 35.56 -3.25
N VAL A 846 -19.40 35.42 -2.02
CA VAL A 846 -19.78 34.13 -1.43
C VAL A 846 -20.77 33.39 -2.34
N ASP A 847 -21.81 34.08 -2.83
CA ASP A 847 -22.85 33.49 -3.67
C ASP A 847 -22.30 32.97 -5.01
N TYR A 848 -21.49 33.76 -5.71
CA TYR A 848 -20.95 33.35 -7.01
C TYR A 848 -20.01 32.14 -6.84
N SER A 849 -19.10 32.20 -5.86
CA SER A 849 -18.11 31.14 -5.64
C SER A 849 -18.75 29.82 -5.26
N ALA A 850 -19.73 29.82 -4.36
CA ALA A 850 -20.44 28.61 -3.96
C ALA A 850 -21.25 28.01 -5.13
N ARG A 851 -21.91 28.83 -5.94
CA ARG A 851 -22.61 28.39 -7.15
C ARG A 851 -21.67 27.89 -8.24
N GLU A 852 -20.47 28.44 -8.38
CA GLU A 852 -19.48 27.94 -9.34
C GLU A 852 -19.02 26.53 -8.95
N TRP A 853 -18.81 26.23 -7.66
CA TRP A 853 -18.53 24.86 -7.20
C TRP A 853 -19.66 23.87 -7.56
N ILE A 854 -20.94 24.23 -7.31
CA ILE A 854 -22.09 23.42 -7.74
C ILE A 854 -22.10 23.22 -9.26
N LYS A 855 -21.92 24.29 -10.03
CA LYS A 855 -21.90 24.29 -11.50
C LYS A 855 -20.77 23.45 -12.09
N GLN A 856 -19.63 23.36 -11.41
CA GLN A 856 -18.51 22.48 -11.77
C GLN A 856 -18.74 21.01 -11.34
N GLY A 857 -19.80 20.72 -10.56
CA GLY A 857 -20.26 19.37 -10.24
C GLY A 857 -20.11 18.95 -8.78
N ALA A 858 -19.88 19.88 -7.84
CA ALA A 858 -19.87 19.55 -6.41
C ALA A 858 -21.29 19.37 -5.86
N PRO A 859 -21.56 18.33 -5.04
CA PRO A 859 -22.81 18.21 -4.30
C PRO A 859 -22.95 19.33 -3.26
N ALA A 860 -24.10 20.01 -3.23
CA ALA A 860 -24.33 21.12 -2.31
C ALA A 860 -24.22 20.67 -0.84
N GLU A 861 -24.69 19.46 -0.53
CA GLU A 861 -24.62 18.83 0.79
C GLU A 861 -23.19 18.51 1.27
N LYS A 862 -22.18 18.58 0.40
CA LYS A 862 -20.76 18.43 0.74
C LYS A 862 -20.01 19.76 0.85
N LEU A 863 -20.58 20.85 0.32
CA LEU A 863 -19.96 22.17 0.35
C LEU A 863 -20.19 22.85 1.71
N MET A 864 -19.09 23.34 2.28
CA MET A 864 -19.03 24.02 3.57
C MET A 864 -18.59 25.46 3.31
N ILE A 865 -19.49 26.42 3.53
CA ILE A 865 -19.27 27.81 3.15
C ILE A 865 -18.36 28.51 4.15
N GLY A 866 -17.29 29.13 3.65
CA GLY A 866 -16.29 29.85 4.43
C GLY A 866 -16.83 31.15 5.05
N ILE A 867 -16.73 31.23 6.37
CA ILE A 867 -17.09 32.38 7.20
C ILE A 867 -15.82 32.93 7.87
N PRO A 868 -15.40 34.18 7.55
CA PRO A 868 -14.27 34.80 8.21
C PRO A 868 -14.69 35.41 9.56
N THR A 869 -13.91 35.18 10.61
CA THR A 869 -14.02 35.86 11.91
C THR A 869 -13.03 37.03 12.01
N TYR A 870 -12.74 37.67 10.87
CA TYR A 870 -11.78 38.74 10.71
C TYR A 870 -12.21 39.68 9.58
N GLY A 871 -11.74 40.92 9.63
CA GLY A 871 -11.90 41.93 8.59
C GLY A 871 -10.61 42.16 7.81
N ARG A 872 -10.75 42.58 6.55
CA ARG A 872 -9.64 43.15 5.76
C ARG A 872 -9.70 44.68 5.86
N SER A 873 -8.57 45.29 6.22
CA SER A 873 -8.47 46.72 6.46
C SER A 873 -7.59 47.41 5.42
N PHE A 874 -7.81 48.71 5.25
CA PHE A 874 -7.19 49.52 4.21
C PHE A 874 -6.87 50.91 4.74
N GLU A 875 -5.81 51.50 4.20
CA GLU A 875 -5.53 52.92 4.32
C GLU A 875 -6.07 53.66 3.07
N LEU A 876 -7.00 54.59 3.28
CA LEU A 876 -7.59 55.44 2.26
C LEU A 876 -6.61 56.53 1.81
N VAL A 877 -6.53 56.76 0.49
CA VAL A 877 -5.76 57.90 -0.06
C VAL A 877 -6.42 59.24 0.25
N ASP A 878 -7.75 59.25 0.33
CA ASP A 878 -8.59 60.44 0.54
C ASP A 878 -9.69 60.09 1.56
N PRO A 879 -9.61 60.56 2.81
CA PRO A 879 -10.63 60.32 3.84
C PRO A 879 -12.06 60.73 3.47
N ALA A 880 -12.23 61.62 2.48
CA ALA A 880 -13.56 61.98 1.97
C ALA A 880 -14.15 60.94 1.01
N LYS A 881 -13.37 59.93 0.61
CA LYS A 881 -13.76 58.81 -0.25
C LYS A 881 -13.58 57.51 0.53
N PHE A 882 -14.66 57.09 1.16
CA PHE A 882 -14.72 55.91 2.05
C PHE A 882 -15.62 54.79 1.51
N ASP A 883 -16.31 55.04 0.40
CA ASP A 883 -17.25 54.12 -0.24
C ASP A 883 -16.52 52.96 -0.94
N ILE A 884 -17.23 51.88 -1.28
CA ILE A 884 -16.61 50.71 -1.92
C ILE A 884 -16.01 51.10 -3.28
N GLY A 885 -14.80 50.61 -3.56
CA GLY A 885 -14.02 51.04 -4.73
C GLY A 885 -13.21 52.33 -4.52
N ALA A 886 -13.28 52.99 -3.35
CA ALA A 886 -12.46 54.17 -3.06
C ALA A 886 -10.95 53.84 -3.04
N PRO A 887 -10.06 54.74 -3.52
CA PRO A 887 -8.64 54.44 -3.65
C PRO A 887 -7.91 54.23 -2.32
N SER A 888 -7.08 53.18 -2.26
CA SER A 888 -6.26 52.81 -1.10
C SER A 888 -4.75 52.90 -1.36
N SER A 889 -3.97 53.33 -0.36
CA SER A 889 -2.50 53.35 -0.37
C SER A 889 -1.91 51.98 -0.01
N GLY A 890 -2.64 51.16 0.74
CA GLY A 890 -2.26 49.82 1.17
C GLY A 890 -3.21 49.30 2.25
N GLY A 891 -2.73 48.36 3.07
CA GLY A 891 -3.45 47.86 4.23
C GLY A 891 -3.56 48.91 5.34
N GLY A 892 -4.61 48.79 6.15
CA GLY A 892 -4.80 49.63 7.33
C GLY A 892 -3.77 49.32 8.44
N GLU A 893 -3.79 50.16 9.48
CA GLU A 893 -2.96 50.01 10.68
C GLU A 893 -2.96 48.56 11.21
N PRO A 894 -1.79 47.98 11.54
CA PRO A 894 -1.72 46.63 12.11
C PRO A 894 -2.53 46.48 13.39
N GLY A 895 -3.24 45.37 13.52
CA GLY A 895 -3.93 45.00 14.75
C GLY A 895 -2.97 44.86 15.94
N LYS A 896 -3.44 45.22 17.14
CA LYS A 896 -2.64 45.21 18.38
C LYS A 896 -2.19 43.79 18.81
N TYR A 897 -2.84 42.76 18.31
CA TYR A 897 -2.68 41.35 18.69
C TYR A 897 -2.43 40.44 17.49
N THR A 898 -3.02 40.73 16.32
CA THR A 898 -2.68 40.06 15.06
C THR A 898 -1.35 40.55 14.50
N GLY A 899 -1.06 41.86 14.60
CA GLY A 899 0.21 42.46 14.19
C GLY A 899 0.41 42.59 12.68
N GLU A 900 -0.59 42.25 11.87
CA GLU A 900 -0.53 42.28 10.40
C GLU A 900 -1.23 43.54 9.87
N ALA A 901 -0.57 44.30 8.99
CA ALA A 901 -1.19 45.41 8.27
C ALA A 901 -2.28 44.89 7.34
N GLY A 902 -3.40 45.61 7.24
CA GLY A 902 -4.52 45.21 6.37
C GLY A 902 -5.37 44.04 6.87
N PHE A 903 -5.20 43.60 8.10
CA PHE A 903 -5.90 42.46 8.71
C PHE A 903 -6.25 42.77 10.17
N LEU A 904 -7.50 42.52 10.57
CA LEU A 904 -7.97 42.71 11.94
C LEU A 904 -8.85 41.53 12.36
N SER A 905 -8.57 40.88 13.49
CA SER A 905 -9.51 39.90 14.05
C SER A 905 -10.82 40.57 14.46
N TYR A 906 -11.92 39.83 14.61
CA TYR A 906 -13.20 40.44 15.02
C TYR A 906 -13.08 41.22 16.33
N TYR A 907 -12.34 40.69 17.31
CA TYR A 907 -12.09 41.39 18.57
C TYR A 907 -11.21 42.65 18.41
N GLU A 908 -10.47 42.83 17.33
CA GLU A 908 -9.77 44.07 16.96
C GLU A 908 -10.64 45.03 16.13
N VAL A 909 -11.56 44.49 15.33
CA VAL A 909 -12.64 45.29 14.71
C VAL A 909 -13.50 45.91 15.82
N CYS A 910 -13.77 45.22 16.92
CA CYS A 910 -14.43 45.82 18.10
C CYS A 910 -13.61 46.99 18.68
N ASP A 911 -12.29 46.85 18.87
CA ASP A 911 -11.44 47.97 19.32
C ASP A 911 -11.46 49.14 18.31
N PHE A 912 -11.57 48.84 17.01
CA PHE A 912 -11.71 49.84 15.95
C PHE A 912 -13.05 50.59 16.04
N LEU A 913 -14.17 49.87 16.21
CA LEU A 913 -15.52 50.44 16.36
C LEU A 913 -15.69 51.28 17.63
N LEU A 914 -14.87 51.04 18.66
CA LEU A 914 -14.83 51.81 19.91
C LEU A 914 -13.95 53.08 19.85
N ARG A 915 -13.29 53.39 18.72
CA ARG A 915 -12.56 54.66 18.53
C ARG A 915 -13.54 55.84 18.39
N ASP A 916 -13.12 57.02 18.85
CA ASP A 916 -13.91 58.25 18.68
C ASP A 916 -14.13 58.59 17.19
N ASN A 917 -15.34 59.01 16.82
CA ASN A 917 -15.74 59.45 15.47
C ASN A 917 -15.72 58.35 14.37
N VAL A 918 -15.82 57.07 14.74
CA VAL A 918 -15.99 55.99 13.76
C VAL A 918 -17.37 56.05 13.13
N THR A 919 -17.41 55.87 11.80
CA THR A 919 -18.66 55.66 11.06
C THR A 919 -18.77 54.18 10.70
N LEU A 920 -19.85 53.53 11.16
CA LEU A 920 -20.25 52.19 10.75
C LEU A 920 -21.31 52.30 9.65
N VAL A 921 -21.09 51.62 8.53
CA VAL A 921 -21.97 51.58 7.37
C VAL A 921 -22.39 50.15 7.10
N TRP A 922 -23.66 49.94 6.76
CA TRP A 922 -24.18 48.67 6.29
C TRP A 922 -24.41 48.72 4.79
N ASP A 923 -23.76 47.83 4.04
CA ASP A 923 -23.99 47.68 2.61
C ASP A 923 -25.25 46.84 2.36
N ASN A 924 -26.28 47.45 1.76
CA ASN A 924 -27.54 46.79 1.43
C ASN A 924 -27.48 45.94 0.16
N GLU A 925 -26.49 46.14 -0.71
CA GLU A 925 -26.30 45.30 -1.90
C GLU A 925 -25.46 44.07 -1.53
N GLN A 926 -24.33 44.26 -0.84
CA GLN A 926 -23.40 43.19 -0.50
C GLN A 926 -23.76 42.43 0.79
N GLN A 927 -24.69 42.95 1.61
CA GLN A 927 -25.19 42.38 2.86
C GLN A 927 -24.11 42.17 3.94
N VAL A 928 -23.19 43.13 4.05
CA VAL A 928 -22.06 43.12 5.00
C VAL A 928 -21.75 44.54 5.52
N PRO A 929 -21.20 44.68 6.74
CA PRO A 929 -20.76 45.97 7.28
C PRO A 929 -19.35 46.38 6.85
N PHE A 930 -19.12 47.68 6.80
CA PHE A 930 -17.78 48.27 6.85
C PHE A 930 -17.74 49.45 7.83
N ALA A 931 -16.57 49.75 8.37
CA ALA A 931 -16.37 50.90 9.25
C ALA A 931 -15.13 51.70 8.85
N TYR A 932 -15.16 53.00 9.07
CA TYR A 932 -14.03 53.88 8.80
C TYR A 932 -13.89 55.02 9.81
N VAL A 933 -12.66 55.47 10.02
CA VAL A 933 -12.31 56.66 10.81
C VAL A 933 -11.02 57.27 10.29
N GLY A 934 -11.04 58.58 10.00
CA GLY A 934 -9.91 59.24 9.34
C GLY A 934 -9.58 58.58 7.99
N ASN A 935 -8.34 58.14 7.81
CA ASN A 935 -7.92 57.38 6.63
C ASN A 935 -7.97 55.85 6.83
N GLN A 936 -8.47 55.34 7.95
CA GLN A 936 -8.53 53.89 8.20
C GLN A 936 -9.92 53.35 7.86
N TRP A 937 -9.96 52.21 7.17
CA TRP A 937 -11.19 51.55 6.70
C TRP A 937 -11.10 50.04 6.96
N VAL A 938 -12.19 49.37 7.33
CA VAL A 938 -12.27 47.92 7.50
C VAL A 938 -13.61 47.34 7.04
N GLY A 939 -13.56 46.29 6.22
CA GLY A 939 -14.72 45.50 5.79
C GLY A 939 -14.68 44.13 6.47
N PHE A 940 -15.78 43.75 7.12
CA PHE A 940 -15.83 42.59 8.03
C PHE A 940 -17.22 41.93 8.00
N ASP A 941 -17.38 40.83 8.76
CA ASP A 941 -18.66 40.20 9.04
C ASP A 941 -19.10 40.49 10.49
N ASP A 942 -20.40 40.74 10.70
CA ASP A 942 -21.02 40.88 12.02
C ASP A 942 -22.15 39.86 12.22
N GLU A 943 -22.76 39.82 13.40
CA GLU A 943 -23.86 38.90 13.66
C GLU A 943 -25.03 39.02 12.66
N ARG A 944 -25.24 40.19 12.05
CA ARG A 944 -26.32 40.42 11.09
C ARG A 944 -25.95 39.81 9.73
N SER A 945 -24.76 40.08 9.21
CA SER A 945 -24.31 39.47 7.95
C SER A 945 -24.19 37.95 8.07
N ILE A 946 -23.74 37.43 9.23
CA ILE A 946 -23.74 35.99 9.50
C ILE A 946 -25.16 35.41 9.47
N LYS A 947 -26.14 36.01 10.15
CA LYS A 947 -27.54 35.53 10.13
C LYS A 947 -28.11 35.53 8.69
N THR A 948 -27.88 36.59 7.93
CA THR A 948 -28.27 36.68 6.51
C THR A 948 -27.58 35.60 5.65
N LYS A 949 -26.29 35.33 5.88
CA LYS A 949 -25.57 34.23 5.22
C LYS A 949 -26.14 32.86 5.60
N MET A 950 -26.57 32.64 6.84
CA MET A 950 -27.19 31.35 7.24
C MET A 950 -28.57 31.16 6.59
N GLU A 951 -29.36 32.22 6.43
CA GLU A 951 -30.65 32.17 5.71
C GLU A 951 -30.44 31.81 4.22
N TRP A 952 -29.53 32.50 3.54
CA TRP A 952 -29.11 32.17 2.17
C TRP A 952 -28.59 30.73 2.05
N LEU A 953 -27.72 30.31 2.97
CA LEU A 953 -27.11 28.97 2.95
C LEU A 953 -28.17 27.85 2.96
N ARG A 954 -29.23 28.05 3.76
CA ARG A 954 -30.37 27.14 3.88
C ARG A 954 -31.25 27.12 2.62
N GLU A 955 -31.44 28.26 1.97
CA GLU A 955 -32.17 28.36 0.69
C GLU A 955 -31.47 27.55 -0.42
N PHE A 956 -30.13 27.63 -0.47
CA PHE A 956 -29.32 26.92 -1.46
C PHE A 956 -28.90 25.49 -1.04
N LYS A 957 -29.45 24.99 0.08
CA LYS A 957 -29.26 23.62 0.59
C LYS A 957 -27.79 23.19 0.80
N PHE A 958 -26.90 24.10 1.18
CA PHE A 958 -25.50 23.72 1.44
C PHE A 958 -25.37 22.84 2.70
N GLY A 959 -24.33 22.00 2.72
CA GLY A 959 -24.08 21.05 3.81
C GLY A 959 -23.68 21.67 5.15
N GLY A 960 -23.27 22.94 5.15
CA GLY A 960 -22.92 23.68 6.34
C GLY A 960 -21.87 24.76 6.08
N VAL A 961 -21.04 25.02 7.10
CA VAL A 961 -20.09 26.14 7.14
C VAL A 961 -18.72 25.68 7.60
N MET A 962 -17.71 26.40 7.12
CA MET A 962 -16.36 26.37 7.62
C MET A 962 -16.00 27.75 8.17
N VAL A 963 -15.36 27.81 9.33
CA VAL A 963 -15.02 29.06 10.01
C VAL A 963 -13.49 29.21 10.11
N TRP A 964 -12.98 30.28 9.51
CA TRP A 964 -11.57 30.69 9.64
C TRP A 964 -11.48 32.01 10.42
N SER A 965 -11.06 32.03 11.68
CA SER A 965 -10.76 30.89 12.56
C SER A 965 -11.30 31.16 13.97
N VAL A 966 -11.50 30.13 14.79
CA VAL A 966 -12.18 30.30 16.10
C VAL A 966 -11.43 31.21 17.07
N ASP A 967 -10.12 31.31 16.89
CA ASP A 967 -9.22 32.14 17.67
C ASP A 967 -9.27 33.64 17.32
N MET A 968 -10.05 34.04 16.31
CA MET A 968 -10.22 35.45 15.88
C MET A 968 -11.61 36.04 16.20
N ASP A 969 -12.60 35.21 16.53
CA ASP A 969 -13.86 35.65 17.14
C ASP A 969 -13.61 36.15 18.58
N ASP A 970 -14.55 36.89 19.17
CA ASP A 970 -14.41 37.39 20.54
C ASP A 970 -14.67 36.30 21.60
N PHE A 971 -13.71 35.39 21.73
CA PHE A 971 -13.71 34.32 22.74
C PHE A 971 -13.65 34.81 24.19
N THR A 972 -13.32 36.10 24.40
CA THR A 972 -13.24 36.72 25.72
C THR A 972 -14.55 37.36 26.16
N GLY A 973 -15.39 37.82 25.22
CA GLY A 973 -16.57 38.64 25.49
C GLY A 973 -16.26 40.13 25.68
N SER A 974 -15.10 40.59 25.19
CA SER A 974 -14.63 41.96 25.26
C SER A 974 -15.43 42.96 24.41
N CYS A 975 -16.10 42.51 23.34
CA CYS A 975 -16.94 43.32 22.46
C CYS A 975 -18.31 43.68 23.08
N GLY A 976 -18.62 43.20 24.29
CA GLY A 976 -19.90 43.45 24.97
C GLY A 976 -21.07 42.57 24.52
N MET A 977 -20.92 41.80 23.44
CA MET A 977 -21.94 40.87 22.90
C MET A 977 -21.83 39.44 23.49
N GLY A 978 -21.02 39.28 24.54
CA GLY A 978 -20.69 37.98 25.13
C GLY A 978 -19.65 37.22 24.32
N LYS A 979 -19.27 36.02 24.79
CA LYS A 979 -18.26 35.20 24.12
C LYS A 979 -18.77 34.62 22.80
N TYR A 980 -17.91 34.56 21.79
CA TYR A 980 -18.17 33.93 20.49
C TYR A 980 -19.42 34.44 19.74
N PRO A 981 -19.60 35.77 19.57
CA PRO A 981 -20.79 36.32 18.92
C PRO A 981 -20.98 35.82 17.48
N LEU A 982 -19.90 35.72 16.68
CA LEU A 982 -20.02 35.26 15.30
C LEU A 982 -20.31 33.75 15.21
N LEU A 983 -19.59 32.92 15.98
CA LEU A 983 -19.85 31.48 16.04
C LEU A 983 -21.26 31.16 16.57
N LYS A 984 -21.79 31.96 17.51
CA LYS A 984 -23.17 31.82 17.98
C LYS A 984 -24.18 32.21 16.92
N ALA A 985 -23.96 33.31 16.19
CA ALA A 985 -24.82 33.68 15.08
C ALA A 985 -24.88 32.60 13.99
N VAL A 986 -23.76 31.91 13.73
CA VAL A 986 -23.70 30.69 12.88
C VAL A 986 -24.56 29.56 13.49
N HIS A 987 -24.26 29.17 14.73
CA HIS A 987 -24.93 28.06 15.42
C HIS A 987 -26.45 28.25 15.48
N ASP A 988 -26.91 29.45 15.84
CA ASP A 988 -28.31 29.77 15.98
C ASP A 988 -29.03 29.87 14.62
N GLY A 989 -28.37 30.39 13.58
CA GLY A 989 -28.91 30.45 12.22
C GLY A 989 -29.10 29.08 11.55
N LEU A 990 -28.25 28.11 11.92
CA LEU A 990 -28.34 26.70 11.49
C LEU A 990 -29.23 25.84 12.40
N SER A 991 -29.76 26.40 13.50
CA SER A 991 -30.63 25.67 14.43
C SER A 991 -31.90 25.17 13.73
N GLY A 992 -32.14 23.85 13.82
CA GLY A 992 -33.29 23.18 13.18
C GLY A 992 -33.19 23.02 11.65
N TYR A 993 -32.11 23.48 11.01
CA TYR A 993 -31.84 23.15 9.62
C TYR A 993 -31.44 21.66 9.47
N LYS A 994 -31.79 21.07 8.34
CA LYS A 994 -31.40 19.70 7.96
C LYS A 994 -30.89 19.69 6.53
N VAL A 995 -29.84 18.92 6.31
CA VAL A 995 -29.20 18.77 5.00
C VAL A 995 -29.82 17.57 4.28
N ASP A 996 -30.42 17.83 3.12
CA ASP A 996 -30.88 16.78 2.20
C ASP A 996 -29.65 16.17 1.51
N ARG A 997 -29.31 14.92 1.86
CA ARG A 997 -28.20 14.18 1.22
C ARG A 997 -28.76 13.32 0.08
N GLU A 998 -28.66 13.82 -1.14
CA GLU A 998 -29.17 13.14 -2.36
C GLU A 998 -28.03 12.46 -3.16
N PHE A 999 -26.79 12.93 -2.99
CA PHE A 999 -25.62 12.41 -3.69
C PHE A 999 -25.26 10.98 -3.26
N THR A 1000 -25.34 10.06 -4.21
CA THR A 1000 -25.00 8.64 -4.04
C THR A 1000 -23.64 8.34 -4.68
N GLY A 1001 -22.58 8.92 -4.10
CA GLY A 1001 -21.21 8.60 -4.48
C GLY A 1001 -20.83 7.16 -4.11
N PRO A 1002 -19.80 6.58 -4.75
CA PRO A 1002 -19.36 5.20 -4.51
C PRO A 1002 -18.90 4.92 -3.06
N PHE A 1003 -18.72 5.96 -2.24
CA PHE A 1003 -18.29 5.86 -0.84
C PHE A 1003 -19.24 6.55 0.15
N ASP A 1004 -20.44 6.97 -0.27
CA ASP A 1004 -21.38 7.81 0.50
C ASP A 1004 -22.65 7.06 0.96
N GLY A 1005 -22.65 5.73 0.92
CA GLY A 1005 -23.79 4.89 1.34
C GLY A 1005 -23.95 4.74 2.86
N PRO A 1006 -25.08 4.18 3.36
CA PRO A 1006 -25.36 4.04 4.80
C PRO A 1006 -24.31 3.25 5.62
N SER A 1007 -23.53 2.38 4.97
CA SER A 1007 -22.40 1.66 5.58
C SER A 1007 -21.14 2.51 5.79
N ALA A 1008 -21.07 3.74 5.24
CA ALA A 1008 -19.88 4.60 5.31
C ALA A 1008 -19.76 5.43 6.60
N TYR A 1009 -20.83 5.50 7.40
CA TYR A 1009 -20.91 6.30 8.63
C TYR A 1009 -21.29 5.50 9.88
N ASN A 1010 -22.01 4.38 9.75
CA ASN A 1010 -22.31 3.49 10.85
C ASN A 1010 -21.57 2.16 10.67
N GLY A 1011 -20.71 1.83 11.64
CA GLY A 1011 -20.14 0.49 11.75
C GLY A 1011 -21.28 -0.54 11.77
N LYS A 1012 -21.17 -1.55 10.89
CA LYS A 1012 -22.16 -2.60 10.58
C LYS A 1012 -23.35 -2.67 11.55
N LYS A 1013 -24.52 -2.14 11.15
CA LYS A 1013 -25.78 -2.72 11.63
C LYS A 1013 -25.77 -4.17 11.13
N LYS A 1014 -25.76 -5.15 12.06
CA LYS A 1014 -25.91 -6.57 11.73
C LYS A 1014 -27.20 -6.72 10.92
N ASP A 1015 -27.15 -7.52 9.85
CA ASP A 1015 -28.36 -7.85 9.11
C ASP A 1015 -29.32 -8.59 10.06
N PRO A 1016 -30.57 -8.14 10.26
CA PRO A 1016 -31.55 -8.85 11.09
C PRO A 1016 -31.84 -10.29 10.58
N ASN A 1017 -31.44 -10.61 9.36
CA ASN A 1017 -31.51 -11.94 8.76
C ASN A 1017 -30.20 -12.75 8.86
N GLU A 1018 -29.13 -12.21 9.45
CA GLU A 1018 -27.87 -12.94 9.65
C GLU A 1018 -28.05 -14.07 10.67
N ILE A 1019 -28.06 -15.31 10.19
CA ILE A 1019 -27.99 -16.51 11.03
C ILE A 1019 -26.60 -16.57 11.69
N VAL A 1020 -26.56 -16.75 13.01
CA VAL A 1020 -25.33 -16.94 13.79
C VAL A 1020 -25.23 -18.40 14.18
N CYS A 1021 -24.14 -19.08 13.79
CA CYS A 1021 -23.82 -20.41 14.32
C CYS A 1021 -23.08 -20.25 15.66
N GLU A 1022 -23.28 -21.17 16.59
CA GLU A 1022 -22.55 -21.18 17.87
C GLU A 1022 -21.41 -22.20 17.83
N GLU A 1023 -20.24 -21.84 18.39
CA GLU A 1023 -19.11 -22.75 18.57
C GLU A 1023 -19.41 -23.78 19.68
N GLN A 1024 -19.93 -24.95 19.31
CA GLN A 1024 -19.93 -26.14 20.17
C GLN A 1024 -19.43 -27.37 19.41
N ASP A 1025 -18.31 -27.93 19.89
CA ASP A 1025 -17.65 -29.09 19.27
C ASP A 1025 -18.61 -30.28 19.10
N GLY A 1026 -18.80 -30.70 17.84
CA GLY A 1026 -19.54 -31.91 17.48
C GLY A 1026 -21.07 -31.78 17.46
N HIS A 1027 -21.64 -30.58 17.60
CA HIS A 1027 -23.10 -30.38 17.51
C HIS A 1027 -23.50 -29.66 16.21
N ILE A 1028 -24.34 -30.32 15.40
CA ILE A 1028 -24.95 -29.71 14.21
C ILE A 1028 -26.24 -29.02 14.63
N THR A 1029 -26.35 -27.71 14.38
CA THR A 1029 -27.59 -26.94 14.59
C THR A 1029 -28.23 -26.55 13.27
N TYR A 1030 -29.56 -26.40 13.27
CA TYR A 1030 -30.33 -26.05 12.08
C TYR A 1030 -31.11 -24.77 12.31
N HIS A 1031 -31.15 -23.90 11.31
CA HIS A 1031 -31.75 -22.57 11.39
C HIS A 1031 -32.59 -22.32 10.13
N ALA A 1032 -33.81 -21.82 10.28
CA ALA A 1032 -34.64 -21.46 9.13
C ALA A 1032 -34.00 -20.34 8.30
N ASP A 1033 -34.11 -20.41 6.98
CA ASP A 1033 -33.88 -19.26 6.13
C ASP A 1033 -35.09 -18.31 6.25
N LYS A 1034 -34.86 -17.08 6.70
CA LYS A 1034 -35.92 -16.08 6.92
C LYS A 1034 -36.43 -15.45 5.61
N LEU A 1035 -35.79 -15.73 4.48
CA LEU A 1035 -36.13 -15.20 3.16
C LEU A 1035 -36.74 -16.26 2.23
N ASP A 1036 -36.45 -17.54 2.45
CA ASP A 1036 -37.02 -18.66 1.68
C ASP A 1036 -37.35 -19.86 2.58
N CYS A 1037 -38.64 -20.02 2.90
CA CYS A 1037 -39.18 -21.15 3.67
C CYS A 1037 -38.79 -22.54 3.13
N THR A 1038 -38.45 -22.67 1.83
CA THR A 1038 -38.04 -23.96 1.24
C THR A 1038 -36.56 -24.28 1.48
N MET A 1039 -35.82 -23.39 2.13
CA MET A 1039 -34.39 -23.52 2.44
C MET A 1039 -34.13 -23.42 3.95
N TYR A 1040 -33.00 -23.96 4.38
CA TYR A 1040 -32.52 -23.82 5.76
C TYR A 1040 -30.99 -23.81 5.81
N TYR A 1041 -30.44 -23.35 6.93
CA TYR A 1041 -29.01 -23.40 7.19
C TYR A 1041 -28.69 -24.52 8.19
N MET A 1042 -27.76 -25.40 7.81
CA MET A 1042 -27.12 -26.36 8.69
C MET A 1042 -25.78 -25.78 9.13
N CYS A 1043 -25.61 -25.56 10.43
CA CYS A 1043 -24.38 -25.07 11.06
C CYS A 1043 -23.58 -26.25 11.62
N GLU A 1044 -22.33 -26.42 11.17
CA GLU A 1044 -21.34 -27.31 11.78
C GLU A 1044 -20.18 -26.44 12.32
N GLY A 1045 -20.26 -26.08 13.61
CA GLY A 1045 -19.52 -24.93 14.15
C GLY A 1045 -19.81 -23.67 13.32
N ASP A 1046 -18.77 -22.90 12.98
CA ASP A 1046 -18.88 -21.69 12.14
C ASP A 1046 -19.34 -21.93 10.68
N ARG A 1047 -19.37 -23.18 10.21
CA ARG A 1047 -19.67 -23.48 8.80
C ARG A 1047 -21.16 -23.53 8.53
N LYS A 1048 -21.66 -22.56 7.76
CA LYS A 1048 -23.04 -22.48 7.28
C LYS A 1048 -23.18 -23.23 5.94
N HIS A 1049 -24.02 -24.25 5.91
CA HIS A 1049 -24.43 -24.97 4.70
C HIS A 1049 -25.88 -24.62 4.38
N HIS A 1050 -26.13 -24.01 3.22
CA HIS A 1050 -27.49 -23.69 2.76
C HIS A 1050 -28.10 -24.91 2.07
N MET A 1051 -29.19 -25.43 2.62
CA MET A 1051 -29.76 -26.73 2.30
C MET A 1051 -31.21 -26.58 1.83
N PRO A 1052 -31.62 -27.21 0.71
CA PRO A 1052 -33.01 -27.22 0.27
C PRO A 1052 -33.82 -28.30 1.00
N CYS A 1053 -35.07 -27.99 1.32
CA CYS A 1053 -36.06 -29.00 1.70
C CYS A 1053 -36.52 -29.83 0.48
N PRO A 1054 -36.95 -31.08 0.69
CA PRO A 1054 -37.54 -31.90 -0.37
C PRO A 1054 -38.79 -31.24 -0.98
N THR A 1055 -39.02 -31.48 -2.27
CA THR A 1055 -40.08 -30.83 -3.06
C THR A 1055 -41.44 -30.80 -2.35
N LYS A 1056 -42.00 -29.59 -2.17
CA LYS A 1056 -43.26 -29.25 -1.45
C LYS A 1056 -43.20 -29.24 0.09
N LEU A 1057 -42.02 -29.37 0.70
CA LEU A 1057 -41.83 -29.17 2.14
C LEU A 1057 -41.12 -27.85 2.42
N VAL A 1058 -41.29 -27.34 3.64
CA VAL A 1058 -40.64 -26.13 4.17
C VAL A 1058 -39.96 -26.46 5.51
N PHE A 1059 -38.96 -25.68 5.91
CA PHE A 1059 -38.21 -26.00 7.12
C PHE A 1059 -38.96 -25.58 8.40
N ASN A 1060 -39.23 -26.55 9.27
CA ASN A 1060 -39.84 -26.34 10.58
C ASN A 1060 -38.74 -26.17 11.65
N ALA A 1061 -38.47 -24.93 12.04
CA ALA A 1061 -37.46 -24.61 13.06
C ALA A 1061 -37.77 -25.16 14.47
N ASN A 1062 -39.04 -25.47 14.78
CA ASN A 1062 -39.42 -26.03 16.07
C ASN A 1062 -39.09 -27.53 16.18
N GLU A 1063 -39.06 -28.24 15.06
CA GLU A 1063 -38.80 -29.69 14.99
C GLU A 1063 -37.46 -30.04 14.32
N ASN A 1064 -36.75 -29.05 13.74
CA ASN A 1064 -35.51 -29.20 12.97
C ASN A 1064 -35.61 -30.17 11.78
N VAL A 1065 -36.77 -30.20 11.12
CA VAL A 1065 -37.06 -31.04 9.94
C VAL A 1065 -37.81 -30.27 8.87
N CYS A 1066 -37.75 -30.75 7.63
CA CYS A 1066 -38.64 -30.28 6.58
C CYS A 1066 -40.03 -30.91 6.73
N ASP A 1067 -41.06 -30.10 6.94
CA ASP A 1067 -42.45 -30.52 7.13
C ASP A 1067 -43.39 -29.79 6.14
N TRP A 1068 -44.68 -30.12 6.17
CA TRP A 1068 -45.70 -29.54 5.32
C TRP A 1068 -45.96 -28.06 5.66
N PRO A 1069 -46.17 -27.16 4.68
CA PRO A 1069 -46.35 -25.72 4.90
C PRO A 1069 -47.43 -25.36 5.92
N GLU A 1070 -48.50 -26.14 5.99
CA GLU A 1070 -49.62 -25.93 6.90
C GLU A 1070 -49.24 -26.08 8.38
N ARG A 1071 -48.09 -26.70 8.68
CA ARG A 1071 -47.57 -26.94 10.03
C ARG A 1071 -46.47 -25.97 10.46
N VAL A 1072 -45.99 -25.11 9.56
CA VAL A 1072 -44.97 -24.10 9.84
C VAL A 1072 -45.64 -22.73 9.80
N GLU A 1073 -45.90 -22.15 10.97
CA GLU A 1073 -46.77 -20.98 11.18
C GLU A 1073 -46.42 -19.78 10.27
N ASP A 1074 -45.13 -19.51 10.08
CA ASP A 1074 -44.63 -18.42 9.22
C ASP A 1074 -44.67 -18.72 7.70
N CYS A 1075 -44.88 -19.97 7.29
CA CYS A 1075 -44.72 -20.46 5.91
C CYS A 1075 -46.01 -21.00 5.27
N GLN A 1076 -47.17 -20.88 5.95
CA GLN A 1076 -48.46 -21.43 5.53
C GLN A 1076 -48.96 -20.92 4.15
N HIS A 1077 -48.47 -19.77 3.70
CA HIS A 1077 -48.87 -19.10 2.45
C HIS A 1077 -48.42 -19.82 1.16
N LEU A 1078 -47.63 -20.90 1.28
CA LEU A 1078 -47.14 -21.69 0.14
C LEU A 1078 -48.01 -22.94 -0.18
N GLY A 1079 -49.02 -23.26 0.65
CA GLY A 1079 -49.80 -24.50 0.54
C GLY A 1079 -50.93 -24.52 -0.51
N GLU A 1080 -51.41 -23.37 -0.99
CA GLU A 1080 -52.61 -23.33 -1.86
C GLU A 1080 -52.29 -23.54 -3.36
N PRO A 1081 -52.97 -24.49 -4.05
CA PRO A 1081 -52.86 -24.62 -5.50
C PRO A 1081 -53.48 -23.41 -6.23
N LYS A 1082 -52.72 -22.78 -7.13
CA LYS A 1082 -53.22 -21.69 -7.98
C LYS A 1082 -54.38 -22.17 -8.88
N GLU A 1083 -55.62 -21.88 -8.50
CA GLU A 1083 -56.77 -22.01 -9.39
C GLU A 1083 -56.59 -21.12 -10.63
N SER A 1084 -56.83 -21.69 -11.81
CA SER A 1084 -56.88 -20.94 -13.06
C SER A 1084 -58.09 -20.02 -13.11
N LYS A 1085 -57.93 -18.73 -13.40
CA LYS A 1085 -59.00 -17.93 -14.02
C LYS A 1085 -58.46 -16.86 -14.98
N LYS A 1086 -59.03 -16.91 -16.18
CA LYS A 1086 -58.88 -15.93 -17.26
C LYS A 1086 -59.52 -14.60 -16.86
N ARG A 1087 -58.85 -13.48 -17.12
CA ARG A 1087 -59.29 -12.54 -18.17
C ARG A 1087 -58.19 -11.59 -18.60
#